data_AF-A0A3Q0JIY6-F1
#
_entry.id   AF-A0A3Q0JIY6-F1
#
_cell.length_a   1.000
_cell.length_b   1.000
_cell.length_c   1.000
_cell.angle_alpha   90.00
_cell.angle_beta   90.00
_cell.angle_gamma   90.00
#
_symmetry.space_group_name_H-M   'P 1'
#
loop_
_entity.id
_entity.type
_entity.pdbx_description
1 polymer ?
#
loop_
_entity_poly.entity_id
_entity_poly.type
_entity_poly.pdbx_seq_one_letter_code
_entity_poly.pdbx_strand_id
1 'polypeptide(L)'
;LIKDLFPKTDCSRVSYPEFTAALETVLKQDNYEMVPVQVDKVVQMYETMLTRHSTMIVGPTGGGKSVVINALVKTSTVLGYPARTYTLNPKAVSVIELYGVLNPETRDWYDGLLSNIFRAVNKPLDPGSKERKYILFDGDVDALWIENMNSVMDDNKILTLANGERIRLLAHCQLLFEVGDLQYASPATVSRAGMVYVDPINLGYQPYWTRWVNLNVKADEELRELLNGIFDKYIPSSLTLIHEGSLPGQETGGEGTPPLRTIIPQTPLNMIVQLCQMLQASLDEANLGSMSPEELEAVFIQSVYASLGASLVAEAQTVFDAHVKNLTGFLNVVDSDDRLANYTQIPTAESSWYHYTLDRSKNAWVPWRHLVRSYVHDGDKSFGDILVPTTDSTKLTWILSLMNEFAFRGRVYKIKRPCIVVGDTGTSKTATMMNFLRSLSPDKYLVIAELPPTPAKFHYIFNLRDLSRIIQGLTATEKIIFNTKEMFVRAWRNEFTRTICDRLNTDELVIAELPPTPAKFHYIFNLRDLSRIIQGLTATEKIIFNTKEMFVRAWRNEFTRTICDRLNTDEDLSLMSGHIADSVKRNFPQDVNVVMRDPLLFGDFRNALKETEPRYYEDLLDYSAVGHLFTEILEEYNESAGAKARLDLVLFEDAREHLTRIHRALRLSRGHCMVVGVEGGGKRSLVRLASFAAGYQVFTIQLSRGYNEASFKEDLKSLYNLLGVKNQATVFLFTAAEIVEEERKTSKDIH
;
A
#
# COMPACT_ATOMS: atom_id res chain seq x y z
N LEU A 1 -21.73 40.21 -21.05
CA LEU A 1 -23.09 39.94 -20.55
C LEU A 1 -23.67 41.06 -19.66
N ILE A 2 -23.14 41.32 -18.45
CA ILE A 2 -23.72 42.37 -17.56
C ILE A 2 -23.63 43.76 -18.20
N LYS A 3 -22.49 44.11 -18.81
CA LYS A 3 -22.35 45.39 -19.54
C LYS A 3 -23.24 45.47 -20.80
N ASP A 4 -23.62 44.33 -21.36
CA ASP A 4 -24.51 44.26 -22.54
C ASP A 4 -25.98 44.43 -22.13
N LEU A 5 -26.37 43.85 -20.98
CA LEU A 5 -27.73 43.91 -20.45
C LEU A 5 -27.98 45.19 -19.62
N PHE A 6 -26.94 45.73 -18.98
CA PHE A 6 -27.02 46.88 -18.07
C PHE A 6 -25.90 47.91 -18.32
N PRO A 7 -25.82 48.52 -19.53
CA PRO A 7 -24.70 49.39 -19.93
C PRO A 7 -24.54 50.68 -19.12
N LYS A 8 -25.56 51.10 -18.35
CA LYS A 8 -25.54 52.32 -17.52
C LYS A 8 -25.50 52.05 -16.02
N THR A 9 -25.41 50.79 -15.60
CA THR A 9 -25.45 50.44 -14.17
C THR A 9 -24.03 50.14 -13.72
N ASP A 10 -23.49 51.01 -12.86
CA ASP A 10 -22.23 50.75 -12.18
C ASP A 10 -22.56 50.01 -10.87
N CYS A 11 -22.20 48.73 -10.78
CA CYS A 11 -22.42 47.94 -9.58
C CYS A 11 -21.36 48.30 -8.53
N SER A 12 -21.65 49.30 -7.70
CA SER A 12 -20.78 49.64 -6.58
C SER A 12 -20.74 48.49 -5.58
N ARG A 13 -19.52 48.13 -5.17
CA ARG A 13 -19.32 47.05 -4.20
C ARG A 13 -19.69 47.54 -2.81
N VAL A 14 -20.55 46.80 -2.12
CA VAL A 14 -20.84 47.05 -0.70
C VAL A 14 -19.56 46.79 0.09
N SER A 15 -19.13 47.75 0.89
CA SER A 15 -17.92 47.64 1.71
C SER A 15 -18.28 47.33 3.16
N TYR A 16 -17.57 46.37 3.77
CA TYR A 16 -17.69 46.02 5.18
C TYR A 16 -16.38 46.32 5.91
N PRO A 17 -16.02 47.60 6.12
CA PRO A 17 -14.70 48.00 6.62
C PRO A 17 -14.39 47.46 8.01
N GLU A 18 -15.38 47.43 8.92
CA GLU A 18 -15.22 46.87 10.27
C GLU A 18 -14.93 45.37 10.24
N PHE A 19 -15.61 44.63 9.37
CA PHE A 19 -15.40 43.19 9.20
C PHE A 19 -14.04 42.90 8.59
N THR A 20 -13.63 43.64 7.55
CA THR A 20 -12.33 43.49 6.92
C THR A 20 -11.20 43.80 7.90
N ALA A 21 -11.29 44.86 8.70
CA ALA A 21 -10.28 45.19 9.70
C ALA A 21 -10.13 44.10 10.79
N ALA A 22 -11.25 43.55 11.26
CA ALA A 22 -11.24 42.43 12.20
C ALA A 22 -10.64 41.16 11.57
N LEU A 23 -10.97 40.88 10.30
CA LEU A 23 -10.42 39.76 9.54
C LEU A 23 -8.91 39.86 9.35
N GLU A 24 -8.38 41.03 8.98
CA GLU A 24 -6.94 41.25 8.87
C GLU A 24 -6.22 41.01 10.20
N THR A 25 -6.85 41.40 11.31
CA THR A 25 -6.31 41.16 12.66
C THR A 25 -6.25 39.67 12.98
N VAL A 26 -7.33 38.92 12.68
CA VAL A 26 -7.39 37.46 12.88
C VAL A 26 -6.35 36.72 12.03
N LEU A 27 -6.21 37.09 10.75
CA LEU A 27 -5.25 36.45 9.86
C LEU A 27 -3.80 36.68 10.31
N LYS A 28 -3.47 37.89 10.75
CA LYS A 28 -2.15 38.20 11.34
C LYS A 28 -1.88 37.42 12.62
N GLN A 29 -2.86 37.32 13.51
CA GLN A 29 -2.72 36.53 14.76
C GLN A 29 -2.43 35.05 14.50
N ASP A 30 -3.00 34.48 13.43
CA ASP A 30 -2.79 33.09 13.02
C ASP A 30 -1.54 32.88 12.12
N ASN A 31 -0.72 33.92 11.93
CA ASN A 31 0.47 33.95 11.07
C ASN A 31 0.18 33.63 9.59
N TYR A 32 -0.99 34.03 9.07
CA TYR A 32 -1.29 33.94 7.64
C TYR A 32 -0.73 35.14 6.88
N GLU A 33 -0.32 34.88 5.64
CA GLU A 33 -0.04 35.93 4.68
C GLU A 33 -1.35 36.53 4.14
N MET A 34 -1.36 37.84 3.97
CA MET A 34 -2.53 38.58 3.51
C MET A 34 -2.67 38.48 1.99
N VAL A 35 -3.45 37.50 1.52
CA VAL A 35 -3.79 37.34 0.10
C VAL A 35 -5.12 38.05 -0.19
N PRO A 36 -5.13 39.16 -0.97
CA PRO A 36 -6.34 39.95 -1.19
C PRO A 36 -7.52 39.14 -1.74
N VAL A 37 -7.26 38.21 -2.65
CA VAL A 37 -8.29 37.34 -3.25
C VAL A 37 -8.92 36.40 -2.21
N GLN A 38 -8.16 35.95 -1.20
CA GLN A 38 -8.71 35.12 -0.12
C GLN A 38 -9.54 35.94 0.87
N VAL A 39 -9.08 37.15 1.21
CA VAL A 39 -9.85 38.11 2.03
C VAL A 39 -11.19 38.40 1.36
N ASP A 40 -11.17 38.60 0.04
CA ASP A 40 -12.36 38.77 -0.80
C ASP A 40 -13.38 37.64 -0.63
N LYS A 41 -12.89 36.39 -0.63
CA LYS A 41 -13.73 35.20 -0.48
C LYS A 41 -14.33 35.05 0.91
N VAL A 42 -13.62 35.47 1.96
CA VAL A 42 -14.18 35.51 3.31
C VAL A 42 -15.32 36.54 3.39
N VAL A 43 -15.13 37.72 2.79
CA VAL A 43 -16.19 38.76 2.72
C VAL A 43 -17.37 38.27 1.89
N GLN A 44 -17.13 37.65 0.73
CA GLN A 44 -18.17 37.05 -0.11
C GLN A 44 -18.97 35.98 0.65
N MET A 45 -18.29 35.15 1.44
CA MET A 45 -18.93 34.14 2.28
C MET A 45 -19.79 34.78 3.38
N TYR A 46 -19.29 35.82 4.03
CA TYR A 46 -20.05 36.59 5.02
C TYR A 46 -21.33 37.19 4.40
N GLU A 47 -21.23 37.86 3.25
CA GLU A 47 -22.38 38.42 2.52
C GLU A 47 -23.42 37.36 2.16
N THR A 48 -22.94 36.22 1.66
CA THR A 48 -23.81 35.10 1.27
C THR A 48 -24.56 34.56 2.48
N MET A 49 -23.92 34.48 3.64
CA MET A 49 -24.52 33.98 4.89
C MET A 49 -25.46 34.97 5.58
N LEU A 50 -25.44 36.25 5.20
CA LEU A 50 -26.46 37.21 5.62
C LEU A 50 -27.78 36.98 4.89
N THR A 51 -27.73 36.45 3.66
CA THR A 51 -28.92 36.24 2.81
C THR A 51 -29.44 34.80 2.88
N ARG A 52 -28.57 33.81 2.97
CA ARG A 52 -28.92 32.38 3.01
C ARG A 52 -28.37 31.72 4.28
N HIS A 53 -29.16 30.84 4.89
CA HIS A 53 -28.74 30.06 6.06
C HIS A 53 -27.93 28.81 5.69
N SER A 54 -27.93 28.43 4.42
CA SER A 54 -27.16 27.31 3.87
C SER A 54 -26.19 27.83 2.82
N THR A 55 -24.89 27.59 3.00
CA THR A 55 -23.83 28.08 2.11
C THR A 55 -22.81 26.98 1.82
N MET A 56 -22.47 26.80 0.54
CA MET A 56 -21.45 25.87 0.07
C MET A 56 -20.23 26.64 -0.42
N ILE A 57 -19.06 26.26 0.10
CA ILE A 57 -17.76 26.67 -0.44
C ILE A 57 -17.25 25.54 -1.34
N VAL A 58 -17.12 25.85 -2.62
CA VAL A 58 -16.91 24.85 -3.68
C VAL A 58 -15.57 25.10 -4.35
N GLY A 59 -14.79 24.04 -4.48
CA GLY A 59 -13.59 24.05 -5.30
C GLY A 59 -12.59 22.98 -4.88
N PRO A 60 -11.53 22.75 -5.68
CA PRO A 60 -10.58 21.68 -5.41
C PRO A 60 -9.90 21.80 -4.03
N THR A 61 -9.35 20.70 -3.55
CA THR A 61 -8.48 20.68 -2.36
C THR A 61 -7.28 21.59 -2.60
N GLY A 62 -6.87 22.33 -1.55
CA GLY A 62 -5.79 23.31 -1.66
C GLY A 62 -6.24 24.72 -2.05
N GLY A 63 -7.54 24.96 -2.23
CA GLY A 63 -8.10 26.31 -2.44
C GLY A 63 -8.06 27.25 -1.22
N GLY A 64 -7.76 26.73 -0.03
CA GLY A 64 -7.87 27.49 1.22
C GLY A 64 -9.28 27.54 1.81
N LYS A 65 -10.20 26.65 1.38
CA LYS A 65 -11.60 26.60 1.84
C LYS A 65 -11.72 26.56 3.36
N SER A 66 -11.00 25.64 4.01
CA SER A 66 -11.01 25.54 5.48
C SER A 66 -10.41 26.79 6.15
N VAL A 67 -9.46 27.48 5.50
CA VAL A 67 -8.92 28.75 6.01
C VAL A 67 -9.99 29.84 5.95
N VAL A 68 -10.73 29.94 4.84
CA VAL A 68 -11.83 30.88 4.65
C VAL A 68 -12.92 30.69 5.71
N ILE A 69 -13.36 29.44 5.94
CA ILE A 69 -14.38 29.11 6.95
C ILE A 69 -13.87 29.46 8.37
N ASN A 70 -12.66 29.04 8.72
CA ASN A 70 -12.11 29.29 10.05
C ASN A 70 -11.88 30.78 10.32
N ALA A 71 -11.41 31.53 9.32
CA ALA A 71 -11.24 32.97 9.41
C ALA A 71 -12.59 33.67 9.64
N LEU A 72 -13.64 33.30 8.88
CA LEU A 72 -14.99 33.84 9.08
C LEU A 72 -15.52 33.63 10.51
N VAL A 73 -15.37 32.42 11.05
CA VAL A 73 -15.83 32.04 12.39
C VAL A 73 -15.09 32.83 13.47
N LYS A 74 -13.76 32.93 13.36
CA LYS A 74 -12.94 33.71 14.29
C LYS A 74 -13.24 35.20 14.20
N THR A 75 -13.37 35.76 13.00
CA THR A 75 -13.74 37.18 12.80
C THR A 75 -15.10 37.50 13.41
N SER A 76 -16.09 36.62 13.24
CA SER A 76 -17.41 36.79 13.87
C SER A 76 -17.31 36.86 15.40
N THR A 77 -16.44 36.04 16.00
CA THR A 77 -16.18 36.05 17.44
C THR A 77 -15.52 37.34 17.90
N VAL A 78 -14.55 37.88 17.14
CA VAL A 78 -13.91 39.16 17.42
C VAL A 78 -14.90 40.34 17.35
N LEU A 79 -15.88 40.27 16.45
CA LEU A 79 -16.95 41.28 16.30
C LEU A 79 -18.06 41.18 17.36
N GLY A 80 -17.89 40.34 18.39
CA GLY A 80 -18.85 40.21 19.48
C GLY A 80 -20.00 39.22 19.23
N TYR A 81 -19.87 38.34 18.22
CA TYR A 81 -20.78 37.22 17.97
C TYR A 81 -20.03 35.90 18.21
N PRO A 82 -20.04 35.35 19.45
CA PRO A 82 -19.37 34.09 19.74
C PRO A 82 -19.79 33.01 18.74
N ALA A 83 -18.85 32.45 18.01
CA ALA A 83 -19.14 31.51 16.94
C ALA A 83 -18.58 30.12 17.25
N ARG A 84 -19.38 29.07 17.04
CA ARG A 84 -18.95 27.67 17.21
C ARG A 84 -19.27 26.85 15.97
N THR A 85 -18.35 25.98 15.58
CA THR A 85 -18.50 25.09 14.42
C THR A 85 -18.54 23.63 14.85
N TYR A 86 -19.47 22.88 14.28
CA TYR A 86 -19.67 21.44 14.48
C TYR A 86 -19.39 20.74 13.15
N THR A 87 -18.17 20.23 12.98
CA THR A 87 -17.73 19.61 11.73
C THR A 87 -18.07 18.12 11.71
N LEU A 88 -18.66 17.65 10.62
CA LEU A 88 -18.88 16.24 10.34
C LEU A 88 -18.56 15.90 8.88
N ASN A 89 -18.09 14.68 8.63
CA ASN A 89 -18.01 14.13 7.28
C ASN A 89 -19.22 13.20 7.07
N PRO A 90 -20.19 13.57 6.20
CA PRO A 90 -21.40 12.79 6.00
C PRO A 90 -21.15 11.43 5.36
N LYS A 91 -20.02 11.23 4.66
CA LYS A 91 -19.64 9.97 4.01
C LYS A 91 -18.78 9.07 4.91
N ALA A 92 -18.38 9.54 6.09
CA ALA A 92 -17.63 8.73 7.04
C ALA A 92 -18.50 7.69 7.77
N VAL A 93 -19.82 7.84 7.70
CA VAL A 93 -20.81 6.94 8.29
C VAL A 93 -21.86 6.58 7.25
N SER A 94 -22.59 5.48 7.45
CA SER A 94 -23.72 5.15 6.58
C SER A 94 -24.86 6.18 6.72
N VAL A 95 -25.73 6.30 5.72
CA VAL A 95 -26.89 7.21 5.77
C VAL A 95 -27.84 6.90 6.93
N ILE A 96 -27.94 5.61 7.27
CA ILE A 96 -28.71 5.09 8.40
C ILE A 96 -28.13 5.59 9.72
N GLU A 97 -26.80 5.52 9.89
CA GLU A 97 -26.12 6.05 11.08
C GLU A 97 -26.09 7.58 11.10
N LEU A 98 -26.16 8.24 9.94
CA LEU A 98 -26.17 9.70 9.84
C LEU A 98 -27.51 10.28 10.34
N TYR A 99 -28.64 9.80 9.81
CA TYR A 99 -29.97 10.35 10.12
C TYR A 99 -30.70 9.62 11.24
N GLY A 100 -30.41 8.34 11.44
CA GLY A 100 -31.12 7.47 12.37
C GLY A 100 -32.00 6.46 11.66
N VAL A 101 -32.36 5.40 12.40
CA VAL A 101 -33.10 4.27 11.86
C VAL A 101 -34.10 3.73 12.88
N LEU A 102 -35.25 3.29 12.36
CA LEU A 102 -36.22 2.54 13.13
C LEU A 102 -35.79 1.07 13.13
N ASN A 103 -35.53 0.50 14.31
CA ASN A 103 -35.20 -0.91 14.40
C ASN A 103 -36.41 -1.75 13.96
N PRO A 104 -36.27 -2.62 12.93
CA PRO A 104 -37.40 -3.38 12.40
C PRO A 104 -37.98 -4.39 13.40
N GLU A 105 -37.19 -4.85 14.37
CA GLU A 105 -37.59 -5.84 15.37
C GLU A 105 -38.21 -5.17 16.60
N THR A 106 -37.53 -4.20 17.21
CA THR A 106 -38.00 -3.57 18.45
C THR A 106 -38.97 -2.42 18.21
N ARG A 107 -38.99 -1.87 16.99
CA ARG A 107 -39.68 -0.62 16.62
C ARG A 107 -39.22 0.61 17.41
N ASP A 108 -38.06 0.52 18.07
CA ASP A 108 -37.44 1.68 18.72
C ASP A 108 -36.69 2.52 17.68
N TRP A 109 -36.74 3.83 17.88
CA TRP A 109 -35.99 4.77 17.06
C TRP A 109 -34.58 4.96 17.62
N TYR A 110 -33.58 4.75 16.77
CA TYR A 110 -32.18 5.04 17.07
C TYR A 110 -31.78 6.32 16.34
N ASP A 111 -31.40 7.34 17.11
CA ASP A 111 -30.97 8.62 16.57
C ASP A 111 -29.62 8.52 15.86
N GLY A 112 -29.53 9.10 14.66
CA GLY A 112 -28.29 9.22 13.92
C GLY A 112 -27.41 10.36 14.40
N LEU A 113 -26.14 10.35 13.97
CA LEU A 113 -25.13 11.35 14.32
C LEU A 113 -25.58 12.78 14.01
N LEU A 114 -26.09 13.02 12.80
CA LEU A 114 -26.54 14.35 12.38
C LEU A 114 -27.78 14.78 13.16
N SER A 115 -28.73 13.87 13.41
CA SER A 115 -29.93 14.20 14.18
C SER A 115 -29.59 14.66 15.61
N ASN A 116 -28.62 14.01 16.25
CA ASN A 116 -28.13 14.37 17.59
C ASN A 116 -27.40 15.72 17.59
N ILE A 117 -26.49 15.95 16.62
CA ILE A 117 -25.80 17.23 16.48
C ILE A 117 -26.82 18.35 16.21
N PHE A 118 -27.77 18.11 15.31
CA PHE A 118 -28.80 19.08 14.95
C PHE A 118 -29.63 19.48 16.17
N ARG A 119 -30.08 18.53 17.00
CA ARG A 119 -30.78 18.84 18.26
C ARG A 119 -29.92 19.58 19.27
N ALA A 120 -28.64 19.20 19.42
CA ALA A 120 -27.73 19.85 20.36
C ALA A 120 -27.45 21.32 19.97
N VAL A 121 -27.22 21.56 18.67
CA VAL A 121 -26.95 22.87 18.10
C VAL A 121 -28.20 23.76 18.19
N ASN A 122 -29.38 23.19 17.91
CA ASN A 122 -30.65 23.89 17.82
C ASN A 122 -31.35 24.12 19.18
N LYS A 123 -30.63 24.05 20.29
CA LYS A 123 -31.14 24.46 21.61
C LYS A 123 -31.30 25.99 21.67
N PRO A 124 -32.38 26.51 22.28
CA PRO A 124 -32.54 27.94 22.51
C PRO A 124 -31.33 28.52 23.24
N LEU A 125 -30.94 29.75 22.86
CA LEU A 125 -29.85 30.46 23.51
C LEU A 125 -30.31 31.08 24.84
N ASP A 126 -29.36 31.28 25.76
CA ASP A 126 -29.61 32.03 26.99
C ASP A 126 -30.00 33.48 26.67
N PRO A 127 -30.89 34.11 27.47
CA PRO A 127 -31.33 35.49 27.25
C PRO A 127 -30.15 36.46 27.16
N GLY A 128 -30.04 37.18 26.03
CA GLY A 128 -28.97 38.16 25.76
C GLY A 128 -27.76 37.61 25.00
N SER A 129 -27.67 36.29 24.78
CA SER A 129 -26.62 35.69 23.96
C SER A 129 -26.85 35.94 22.46
N LYS A 130 -25.80 36.38 21.77
CA LYS A 130 -25.74 36.55 20.31
C LYS A 130 -24.85 35.49 19.64
N GLU A 131 -24.80 34.30 20.22
CA GLU A 131 -24.00 33.19 19.70
C GLU A 131 -24.46 32.78 18.29
N ARG A 132 -23.51 32.42 17.42
CA ARG A 132 -23.76 31.80 16.12
C ARG A 132 -23.22 30.38 16.12
N LYS A 133 -24.02 29.42 15.66
CA LYS A 133 -23.62 28.00 15.58
C LYS A 133 -23.65 27.53 14.14
N TYR A 134 -22.56 26.91 13.71
CA TYR A 134 -22.36 26.43 12.34
C TYR A 134 -22.29 24.91 12.33
N ILE A 135 -23.08 24.26 11.49
CA ILE A 135 -22.92 22.83 11.19
C ILE A 135 -22.15 22.76 9.88
N LEU A 136 -20.91 22.27 9.94
CA LEU A 136 -20.01 22.15 8.79
C LEU A 136 -20.00 20.71 8.28
N PHE A 137 -20.43 20.52 7.04
CA PHE A 137 -20.29 19.26 6.31
C PHE A 137 -18.98 19.31 5.51
N ASP A 138 -17.98 18.54 5.95
CA ASP A 138 -16.67 18.43 5.30
C ASP A 138 -16.61 17.14 4.48
N GLY A 139 -16.78 17.25 3.17
CA GLY A 139 -16.80 16.13 2.25
C GLY A 139 -17.67 16.37 1.02
N ASP A 140 -17.49 15.54 0.00
CA ASP A 140 -18.23 15.66 -1.25
C ASP A 140 -19.74 15.40 -1.06
N VAL A 141 -20.53 16.08 -1.87
CA VAL A 141 -21.99 15.97 -1.87
C VAL A 141 -22.41 14.91 -2.88
N ASP A 142 -23.22 13.95 -2.44
CA ASP A 142 -23.86 12.97 -3.30
C ASP A 142 -25.38 12.95 -3.05
N ALA A 143 -26.12 12.46 -4.03
CA ALA A 143 -27.58 12.44 -4.00
C ALA A 143 -28.16 11.64 -2.82
N LEU A 144 -27.45 10.63 -2.32
CA LEU A 144 -28.00 9.67 -1.36
C LEU A 144 -28.28 10.31 0.01
N TRP A 145 -27.33 11.10 0.53
CA TRP A 145 -27.52 11.75 1.83
C TRP A 145 -28.10 13.15 1.71
N ILE A 146 -27.84 13.90 0.63
CA ILE A 146 -28.24 15.31 0.53
C ILE A 146 -29.75 15.49 0.28
N GLU A 147 -30.44 14.50 -0.31
CA GLU A 147 -31.87 14.61 -0.61
C GLU A 147 -32.72 14.84 0.65
N ASN A 148 -32.37 14.17 1.75
CA ASN A 148 -33.01 14.35 3.05
C ASN A 148 -32.80 15.77 3.64
N MET A 149 -31.84 16.54 3.11
CA MET A 149 -31.56 17.92 3.54
C MET A 149 -32.33 18.97 2.74
N ASN A 150 -33.04 18.60 1.68
CA ASN A 150 -33.69 19.56 0.78
C ASN A 150 -34.63 20.53 1.51
N SER A 151 -35.42 20.02 2.46
CA SER A 151 -36.39 20.82 3.24
C SER A 151 -35.77 21.69 4.34
N VAL A 152 -34.53 21.40 4.76
CA VAL A 152 -33.82 22.26 5.71
C VAL A 152 -32.95 23.29 5.01
N MET A 153 -32.49 23.01 3.79
CA MET A 153 -31.72 23.94 2.97
C MET A 153 -32.58 25.02 2.30
N ASP A 154 -33.86 24.72 2.02
CA ASP A 154 -34.80 25.71 1.50
C ASP A 154 -35.38 26.64 2.59
N ASP A 155 -36.30 27.52 2.19
CA ASP A 155 -36.91 28.52 3.09
C ASP A 155 -37.76 27.90 4.21
N ASN A 156 -38.13 26.62 4.12
CA ASN A 156 -38.89 25.95 5.18
C ASN A 156 -38.04 25.81 6.45
N LYS A 157 -36.73 25.59 6.30
CA LYS A 157 -35.77 25.41 7.41
C LYS A 157 -36.17 24.26 8.34
N ILE A 158 -36.70 23.17 7.81
CA ILE A 158 -37.17 22.02 8.61
C ILE A 158 -36.46 20.75 8.16
N LEU A 159 -35.73 20.13 9.10
CA LEU A 159 -35.20 18.78 8.93
C LEU A 159 -36.32 17.77 9.23
N THR A 160 -36.60 16.86 8.29
CA THR A 160 -37.59 15.80 8.47
C THR A 160 -36.88 14.46 8.56
N LEU A 161 -37.02 13.77 9.68
CA LEU A 161 -36.44 12.45 9.91
C LEU A 161 -37.40 11.34 9.46
N ALA A 162 -36.87 10.12 9.25
CA ALA A 162 -37.67 8.99 8.78
C ALA A 162 -38.76 8.54 9.77
N ASN A 163 -38.62 8.82 11.07
CA ASN A 163 -39.67 8.64 12.08
C ASN A 163 -40.81 9.67 12.01
N GLY A 164 -40.73 10.64 11.09
CA GLY A 164 -41.70 11.73 10.95
C GLY A 164 -41.45 12.94 11.85
N GLU A 165 -40.39 12.93 12.67
CA GLU A 165 -40.00 14.10 13.47
C GLU A 165 -39.57 15.25 12.57
N ARG A 166 -40.04 16.46 12.90
CA ARG A 166 -39.77 17.69 12.14
C ARG A 166 -39.09 18.70 13.04
N ILE A 167 -37.81 18.97 12.79
CA ILE A 167 -36.99 19.88 13.60
C ILE A 167 -36.72 21.16 12.81
N ARG A 168 -37.24 22.29 13.29
CA ARG A 168 -37.05 23.60 12.65
C ARG A 168 -35.72 24.23 13.06
N LEU A 169 -34.88 24.60 12.11
CA LEU A 169 -33.61 25.29 12.32
C LEU A 169 -33.85 26.71 12.88
N LEU A 170 -33.25 27.02 14.03
CA LEU A 170 -33.31 28.33 14.67
C LEU A 170 -32.41 29.34 13.96
N ALA A 171 -32.74 30.63 14.07
CA ALA A 171 -32.08 31.71 13.34
C ALA A 171 -30.58 31.89 13.67
N HIS A 172 -30.13 31.41 14.84
CA HIS A 172 -28.72 31.47 15.25
C HIS A 172 -27.88 30.29 14.71
N CYS A 173 -28.52 29.33 14.04
CA CYS A 173 -27.88 28.16 13.45
C CYS A 173 -27.80 28.31 11.92
N GLN A 174 -26.64 27.97 11.33
CA GLN A 174 -26.43 28.01 9.89
C GLN A 174 -25.70 26.73 9.42
N LEU A 175 -25.92 26.36 8.16
CA LEU A 175 -25.34 25.18 7.52
C LEU A 175 -24.23 25.61 6.57
N LEU A 176 -23.07 24.96 6.69
CA LEU A 176 -21.90 25.17 5.85
C LEU A 176 -21.50 23.86 5.19
N PHE A 177 -21.12 23.91 3.92
CA PHE A 177 -20.62 22.74 3.19
C PHE A 177 -19.27 23.07 2.58
N GLU A 178 -18.24 22.30 2.93
CA GLU A 178 -16.94 22.32 2.26
C GLU A 178 -16.91 21.19 1.24
N VAL A 179 -16.93 21.54 -0.05
CA VAL A 179 -17.13 20.58 -1.14
C VAL A 179 -16.01 20.71 -2.16
N GLY A 180 -15.49 19.56 -2.64
CA GLY A 180 -14.51 19.52 -3.71
C GLY A 180 -15.14 19.86 -5.06
N ASP A 181 -16.17 19.09 -5.42
CA ASP A 181 -16.87 19.18 -6.69
C ASP A 181 -18.36 18.81 -6.55
N LEU A 182 -19.19 19.30 -7.47
CA LEU A 182 -20.65 19.15 -7.49
C LEU A 182 -21.16 18.24 -8.62
N GLN A 183 -20.29 17.50 -9.31
CA GLN A 183 -20.67 16.62 -10.43
C GLN A 183 -21.77 15.60 -10.10
N TYR A 184 -21.86 15.15 -8.85
CA TYR A 184 -22.81 14.14 -8.39
C TYR A 184 -24.05 14.74 -7.68
N ALA A 185 -24.18 16.07 -7.66
CA ALA A 185 -25.30 16.77 -7.06
C ALA A 185 -26.21 17.36 -8.15
N SER A 186 -27.53 17.24 -7.96
CA SER A 186 -28.46 17.83 -8.92
C SER A 186 -28.43 19.38 -8.85
N PRO A 187 -28.52 20.10 -9.99
CA PRO A 187 -28.62 21.56 -10.00
C PRO A 187 -29.78 22.09 -9.12
N ALA A 188 -30.88 21.35 -9.03
CA ALA A 188 -32.02 21.70 -8.20
C ALA A 188 -31.69 21.65 -6.70
N THR A 189 -30.90 20.67 -6.26
CA THR A 189 -30.43 20.54 -4.87
C THR A 189 -29.52 21.71 -4.51
N VAL A 190 -28.50 21.97 -5.34
CA VAL A 190 -27.49 23.00 -5.03
C VAL A 190 -28.05 24.41 -5.12
N SER A 191 -29.07 24.67 -5.95
CA SER A 191 -29.69 26.00 -6.07
C SER A 191 -30.28 26.56 -4.76
N ARG A 192 -30.52 25.69 -3.77
CA ARG A 192 -31.05 26.03 -2.44
C ARG A 192 -29.99 26.61 -1.50
N ALA A 193 -28.71 26.41 -1.78
CA ALA A 193 -27.61 26.94 -0.96
C ALA A 193 -26.90 28.11 -1.65
N GLY A 194 -26.30 29.02 -0.88
CA GLY A 194 -25.43 30.05 -1.41
C GLY A 194 -24.12 29.46 -1.91
N MET A 195 -23.60 29.92 -3.04
CA MET A 195 -22.40 29.35 -3.67
C MET A 195 -21.23 30.31 -3.59
N VAL A 196 -20.11 29.86 -3.02
CA VAL A 196 -18.84 30.57 -3.02
C VAL A 196 -17.78 29.69 -3.66
N TYR A 197 -17.36 30.04 -4.87
CA TYR A 197 -16.33 29.31 -5.59
C TYR A 197 -14.93 29.77 -5.20
N VAL A 198 -14.05 28.82 -4.89
CA VAL A 198 -12.65 29.07 -4.54
C VAL A 198 -11.74 28.22 -5.42
N ASP A 199 -10.81 28.90 -6.10
CA ASP A 199 -9.85 28.25 -6.99
C ASP A 199 -8.45 28.20 -6.33
N PRO A 200 -7.80 27.02 -6.24
CA PRO A 200 -6.42 26.87 -5.78
C PRO A 200 -5.40 27.76 -6.49
N ILE A 201 -5.61 28.09 -7.76
CA ILE A 201 -4.70 28.95 -8.52
C ILE A 201 -4.57 30.33 -7.85
N ASN A 202 -5.64 30.84 -7.24
CA ASN A 202 -5.64 32.15 -6.58
C ASN A 202 -4.90 32.17 -5.24
N LEU A 203 -4.71 31.00 -4.61
CA LEU A 203 -3.94 30.90 -3.37
C LEU A 203 -2.45 30.69 -3.66
N GLY A 204 -2.15 29.82 -4.65
CA GLY A 204 -0.79 29.36 -4.91
C GLY A 204 -0.23 28.50 -3.77
N TYR A 205 1.07 28.19 -3.85
CA TYR A 205 1.78 27.39 -2.84
C TYR A 205 2.66 28.22 -1.90
N GLN A 206 3.10 29.42 -2.31
CA GLN A 206 4.01 30.28 -1.55
C GLN A 206 3.46 30.67 -0.16
N PRO A 207 2.18 31.11 -0.01
CA PRO A 207 1.65 31.47 1.31
C PRO A 207 1.72 30.33 2.34
N TYR A 208 1.70 29.07 1.87
CA TYR A 208 1.79 27.91 2.74
C TYR A 208 3.18 27.75 3.35
N TRP A 209 4.26 27.83 2.55
CA TRP A 209 5.61 27.72 3.11
C TRP A 209 5.96 28.95 3.94
N THR A 210 5.51 30.15 3.55
CA THR A 210 5.82 31.38 4.29
C THR A 210 5.29 31.27 5.71
N ARG A 211 4.05 30.78 5.83
CA ARG A 211 3.45 30.46 7.13
C ARG A 211 4.21 29.36 7.87
N TRP A 212 4.64 28.30 7.18
CA TRP A 212 5.43 27.23 7.80
C TRP A 212 6.74 27.77 8.39
N VAL A 213 7.48 28.62 7.67
CA VAL A 213 8.71 29.24 8.17
C VAL A 213 8.40 30.10 9.39
N ASN A 214 7.38 30.97 9.33
CA ASN A 214 6.98 31.83 10.44
C ASN A 214 6.55 31.05 11.70
N LEU A 215 5.96 29.86 11.55
CA LEU A 215 5.52 29.05 12.68
C LEU A 215 6.67 28.27 13.34
N ASN A 216 7.64 27.80 12.57
CA ASN A 216 8.73 26.96 13.06
C ASN A 216 9.98 27.76 13.46
N VAL A 217 10.19 28.95 12.87
CA VAL A 217 11.34 29.83 13.13
C VAL A 217 10.84 31.15 13.73
N LYS A 218 10.54 31.12 15.04
CA LYS A 218 9.88 32.25 15.72
C LYS A 218 10.83 33.34 16.25
N ALA A 219 12.07 32.98 16.57
CA ALA A 219 13.00 33.84 17.32
C ALA A 219 14.21 34.31 16.52
N ASP A 220 14.47 33.72 15.36
CA ASP A 220 15.69 33.94 14.57
C ASP A 220 15.32 34.49 13.18
N GLU A 221 15.47 35.81 13.03
CA GLU A 221 15.15 36.52 11.80
C GLU A 221 16.11 36.17 10.66
N GLU A 222 17.39 36.01 10.97
CA GLU A 222 18.43 35.68 9.98
C GLU A 222 18.18 34.29 9.40
N LEU A 223 17.84 33.32 10.24
CA LEU A 223 17.49 31.97 9.81
C LEU A 223 16.20 31.95 8.97
N ARG A 224 15.23 32.81 9.29
CA ARG A 224 14.00 32.95 8.51
C ARG A 224 14.29 33.50 7.11
N GLU A 225 15.11 34.53 7.01
CA GLU A 225 15.53 35.09 5.71
C GLU A 225 16.32 34.06 4.89
N LEU A 226 17.25 33.34 5.53
CA LEU A 226 18.02 32.28 4.89
C LEU A 226 17.13 31.17 4.34
N LEU A 227 16.20 30.64 5.15
CA LEU A 227 15.27 29.61 4.70
C LEU A 227 14.39 30.08 3.55
N ASN A 228 13.81 31.28 3.64
CA ASN A 228 13.01 31.82 2.54
C ASN A 228 13.85 31.97 1.26
N GLY A 229 15.09 32.43 1.37
CA GLY A 229 16.03 32.49 0.23
C GLY A 229 16.30 31.12 -0.39
N ILE A 230 16.43 30.07 0.43
CA ILE A 230 16.58 28.68 -0.05
C ILE A 230 15.29 28.20 -0.73
N PHE A 231 14.11 28.45 -0.15
CA PHE A 231 12.81 28.13 -0.78
C PHE A 231 12.68 28.80 -2.15
N ASP A 232 12.96 30.10 -2.24
CA ASP A 232 12.87 30.87 -3.49
C ASP A 232 13.90 30.41 -4.54
N LYS A 233 15.09 29.97 -4.12
CA LYS A 233 16.12 29.42 -5.02
C LYS A 233 15.67 28.12 -5.69
N TYR A 234 15.12 27.18 -4.92
CA TYR A 234 14.89 25.81 -5.41
C TYR A 234 13.47 25.56 -5.92
N ILE A 235 12.45 26.13 -5.27
CA ILE A 235 11.09 25.62 -5.43
C ILE A 235 10.36 26.13 -6.66
N PRO A 236 10.33 27.44 -6.98
CA PRO A 236 9.60 27.95 -8.14
C PRO A 236 10.03 27.27 -9.44
N SER A 237 11.35 27.21 -9.71
CA SER A 237 11.90 26.58 -10.92
C SER A 237 11.66 25.08 -10.96
N SER A 238 11.77 24.39 -9.82
CA SER A 238 11.51 22.95 -9.72
C SER A 238 10.04 22.61 -9.98
N LEU A 239 9.10 23.38 -9.44
CA LEU A 239 7.67 23.16 -9.67
C LEU A 239 7.27 23.49 -11.10
N THR A 240 7.81 24.56 -11.69
CA THR A 240 7.62 24.87 -13.11
C THR A 240 8.14 23.74 -13.99
N LEU A 241 9.34 23.21 -13.73
CA LEU A 241 9.85 22.05 -14.46
C LEU A 241 8.93 20.83 -14.33
N ILE A 242 8.43 20.55 -13.13
CA ILE A 242 7.56 19.39 -12.90
C ILE A 242 6.21 19.53 -13.61
N HIS A 243 5.56 20.70 -13.52
CA HIS A 243 4.18 20.90 -13.99
C HIS A 243 4.06 21.45 -15.41
N GLU A 244 5.07 22.17 -15.90
CA GLU A 244 5.08 22.83 -17.21
C GLU A 244 6.11 22.20 -18.16
N GLY A 245 7.09 21.44 -17.64
CA GLY A 245 8.08 20.70 -18.44
C GLY A 245 9.25 21.55 -18.96
N SER A 246 9.01 22.84 -19.24
CA SER A 246 10.03 23.78 -19.73
C SER A 246 10.31 24.87 -18.69
N LEU A 247 11.58 25.27 -18.57
CA LEU A 247 11.96 26.42 -17.74
C LEU A 247 11.73 27.74 -18.50
N PRO A 248 11.42 28.85 -17.81
CA PRO A 248 11.25 30.16 -18.45
C PRO A 248 12.52 30.56 -19.21
N GLY A 249 12.42 30.77 -20.53
CA GLY A 249 13.53 31.19 -21.39
C GLY A 249 14.23 30.06 -22.18
N GLN A 250 13.82 28.79 -22.04
CA GLN A 250 14.18 27.74 -23.00
C GLN A 250 13.14 27.69 -24.13
N GLU A 251 13.43 28.35 -25.26
CA GLU A 251 12.66 28.18 -26.49
C GLU A 251 12.96 26.79 -27.08
N THR A 252 12.17 25.78 -26.73
CA THR A 252 12.18 24.51 -27.45
C THR A 252 11.38 24.69 -28.75
N GLY A 253 12.07 24.52 -29.89
CA GLY A 253 11.45 24.63 -31.20
C GLY A 253 10.25 23.69 -31.37
N GLY A 254 9.07 24.26 -31.62
CA GLY A 254 7.90 23.61 -32.21
C GLY A 254 7.04 22.72 -31.30
N GLU A 255 7.63 21.97 -30.38
CA GLU A 255 6.89 21.10 -29.45
C GLU A 255 7.41 21.36 -28.03
N GLY A 256 6.57 21.94 -27.16
CA GLY A 256 6.90 22.17 -25.75
C GLY A 256 7.30 20.86 -25.06
N THR A 257 8.31 20.89 -24.20
CA THR A 257 8.70 19.69 -23.45
C THR A 257 7.55 19.28 -22.54
N PRO A 258 7.09 18.02 -22.57
CA PRO A 258 5.98 17.61 -21.73
C PRO A 258 6.35 17.70 -20.24
N PRO A 259 5.37 17.95 -19.35
CA PRO A 259 5.60 18.00 -17.91
C PRO A 259 6.17 16.69 -17.38
N LEU A 260 6.94 16.78 -16.30
CA LEU A 260 7.53 15.59 -15.70
C LEU A 260 6.44 14.68 -15.14
N ARG A 261 6.54 13.40 -15.48
CA ARG A 261 5.55 12.41 -15.05
C ARG A 261 5.74 12.06 -13.57
N THR A 262 4.66 12.16 -12.81
CA THR A 262 4.56 11.71 -11.41
C THR A 262 3.95 10.32 -11.33
N ILE A 263 4.27 9.58 -10.26
CA ILE A 263 3.71 8.25 -9.96
C ILE A 263 2.21 8.36 -9.69
N ILE A 264 1.82 9.38 -8.93
CA ILE A 264 0.44 9.76 -8.65
C ILE A 264 0.26 11.25 -8.96
N PRO A 265 -0.90 11.68 -9.48
CA PRO A 265 -1.17 13.10 -9.66
C PRO A 265 -1.00 13.85 -8.33
N GLN A 266 -0.19 14.90 -8.33
CA GLN A 266 0.06 15.75 -7.18
C GLN A 266 -0.14 17.20 -7.60
N THR A 267 -0.67 18.03 -6.71
CA THR A 267 -0.74 19.48 -6.92
C THR A 267 0.54 20.13 -6.40
N PRO A 268 0.91 21.33 -6.89
CA PRO A 268 2.07 22.07 -6.37
C PRO A 268 2.01 22.23 -4.85
N LEU A 269 0.83 22.57 -4.32
CA LEU A 269 0.62 22.73 -2.88
C LEU A 269 0.87 21.43 -2.12
N ASN A 270 0.40 20.27 -2.61
CA ASN A 270 0.64 18.99 -1.95
C ASN A 270 2.13 18.65 -1.89
N MET A 271 2.89 18.93 -2.96
CA MET A 271 4.34 18.74 -2.98
C MET A 271 5.03 19.61 -1.92
N ILE A 272 4.59 20.87 -1.76
CA ILE A 272 5.13 21.76 -0.73
C ILE A 272 4.73 21.35 0.68
N VAL A 273 3.50 20.89 0.88
CA VAL A 273 3.06 20.32 2.16
C VAL A 273 3.95 19.14 2.54
N GLN A 274 4.24 18.24 1.60
CA GLN A 274 5.13 17.10 1.80
C GLN A 274 6.58 17.54 2.08
N LEU A 275 7.10 18.53 1.36
CA LEU A 275 8.43 19.09 1.58
C LEU A 275 8.55 19.71 2.98
N CYS A 276 7.60 20.56 3.38
CA CYS A 276 7.61 21.19 4.70
C CYS A 276 7.54 20.15 5.83
N GLN A 277 6.78 19.07 5.65
CA GLN A 277 6.74 17.96 6.62
C GLN A 277 8.07 17.20 6.66
N MET A 278 8.68 16.92 5.50
CA MET A 278 9.99 16.27 5.42
C MET A 278 11.09 17.10 6.07
N LEU A 279 11.06 18.40 5.82
CA LEU A 279 11.99 19.35 6.38
C LEU A 279 11.80 19.45 7.90
N GLN A 280 10.55 19.57 8.37
CA GLN A 280 10.26 19.55 9.81
C GLN A 280 10.72 18.25 10.51
N ALA A 281 10.66 17.11 9.83
CA ALA A 281 11.12 15.84 10.39
C ALA A 281 12.65 15.74 10.44
N SER A 282 13.33 16.43 9.53
CA SER A 282 14.79 16.43 9.41
C SER A 282 15.45 17.52 10.27
N LEU A 283 14.72 18.59 10.56
CA LEU A 283 15.13 19.69 11.41
C LEU A 283 14.70 19.43 12.86
N ASP A 284 15.61 18.94 13.70
CA ASP A 284 15.37 18.84 15.14
C ASP A 284 15.25 20.25 15.76
N GLU A 285 14.13 20.57 16.43
CA GLU A 285 13.90 21.87 17.10
C GLU A 285 15.03 22.26 18.07
N ALA A 286 15.73 21.27 18.64
CA ALA A 286 16.84 21.49 19.56
C ALA A 286 18.15 21.96 18.89
N ASN A 287 18.33 21.68 17.59
CA ASN A 287 19.58 21.91 16.87
C ASN A 287 19.49 23.04 15.85
N LEU A 288 18.31 23.65 15.67
CA LEU A 288 18.05 24.62 14.61
C LEU A 288 18.97 25.85 14.68
N GLY A 289 19.25 26.35 15.90
CA GLY A 289 20.13 27.50 16.11
C GLY A 289 21.64 27.21 16.05
N SER A 290 22.04 25.95 15.88
CA SER A 290 23.45 25.54 15.81
C SER A 290 23.91 25.06 14.42
N MET A 291 22.99 24.99 13.46
CA MET A 291 23.30 24.50 12.10
C MET A 291 23.99 25.58 11.27
N SER A 292 25.00 25.19 10.50
CA SER A 292 25.61 26.12 9.54
C SER A 292 24.68 26.33 8.34
N PRO A 293 24.80 27.46 7.60
CA PRO A 293 24.02 27.69 6.39
C PRO A 293 24.17 26.58 5.35
N GLU A 294 25.37 26.00 5.24
CA GLU A 294 25.66 24.90 4.32
C GLU A 294 24.99 23.60 4.75
N GLU A 295 24.97 23.30 6.05
CA GLU A 295 24.25 22.13 6.58
C GLU A 295 22.74 22.27 6.33
N LEU A 296 22.20 23.47 6.53
CA LEU A 296 20.79 23.75 6.29
C LEU A 296 20.41 23.58 4.82
N GLU A 297 21.22 24.09 3.89
CA GLU A 297 21.01 23.90 2.45
C GLU A 297 21.10 22.41 2.07
N ALA A 298 22.04 21.64 2.63
CA ALA A 298 22.16 20.21 2.38
C ALA A 298 20.93 19.41 2.90
N VAL A 299 20.42 19.72 4.09
CA VAL A 299 19.19 19.13 4.64
C VAL A 299 17.98 19.49 3.79
N PHE A 300 17.93 20.73 3.29
CA PHE A 300 16.87 21.16 2.38
C PHE A 300 16.90 20.36 1.07
N ILE A 301 18.07 20.21 0.45
CA ILE A 301 18.26 19.42 -0.77
C ILE A 301 17.79 17.97 -0.54
N GLN A 302 18.24 17.33 0.56
CA GLN A 302 17.79 15.97 0.89
C GLN A 302 16.25 15.89 1.03
N SER A 303 15.64 16.91 1.62
CA SER A 303 14.19 17.00 1.78
C SER A 303 13.48 17.17 0.43
N VAL A 304 14.05 17.92 -0.52
CA VAL A 304 13.52 18.07 -1.89
C VAL A 304 13.53 16.74 -2.63
N TYR A 305 14.63 15.98 -2.56
CA TYR A 305 14.70 14.64 -3.15
C TYR A 305 13.72 13.66 -2.50
N ALA A 306 13.52 13.74 -1.18
CA ALA A 306 12.60 12.88 -0.44
C ALA A 306 11.11 13.32 -0.52
N SER A 307 10.80 14.46 -1.15
CA SER A 307 9.44 14.97 -1.33
C SER A 307 9.08 15.13 -2.81
N LEU A 308 9.48 16.24 -3.45
CA LEU A 308 9.22 16.52 -4.86
C LEU A 308 9.78 15.41 -5.74
N GLY A 309 11.06 15.09 -5.57
CA GLY A 309 11.75 14.07 -6.37
C GLY A 309 11.19 12.66 -6.18
N ALA A 310 10.77 12.33 -4.95
CA ALA A 310 10.20 11.02 -4.62
C ALA A 310 8.85 10.74 -5.32
N SER A 311 8.14 11.79 -5.75
CA SER A 311 6.88 11.66 -6.48
C SER A 311 7.06 11.35 -7.98
N LEU A 312 8.27 11.50 -8.51
CA LEU A 312 8.58 11.37 -9.94
C LEU A 312 8.86 9.92 -10.34
N VAL A 313 8.54 9.57 -11.59
CA VAL A 313 8.96 8.29 -12.20
C VAL A 313 10.46 8.29 -12.50
N ALA A 314 11.07 7.11 -12.63
CA ALA A 314 12.52 6.95 -12.76
C ALA A 314 13.13 7.77 -13.92
N GLU A 315 12.45 7.84 -15.06
CA GLU A 315 12.90 8.62 -16.22
C GLU A 315 12.93 10.12 -15.88
N ALA A 316 11.86 10.62 -15.25
CA ALA A 316 11.75 12.03 -14.84
C ALA A 316 12.73 12.40 -13.71
N GLN A 317 13.10 11.44 -12.84
CA GLN A 317 14.07 11.66 -11.77
C GLN A 317 15.44 12.08 -12.31
N THR A 318 15.86 11.55 -13.46
CA THR A 318 17.16 11.91 -14.08
C THR A 318 17.20 13.38 -14.54
N VAL A 319 16.11 13.85 -15.15
CA VAL A 319 15.96 15.25 -15.59
C VAL A 319 15.91 16.17 -14.36
N PHE A 320 15.15 15.79 -13.35
CA PHE A 320 15.05 16.54 -12.10
C PHE A 320 16.38 16.62 -11.34
N ASP A 321 17.13 15.51 -11.28
CA ASP A 321 18.45 15.47 -10.64
C ASP A 321 19.44 16.43 -11.31
N ALA A 322 19.47 16.47 -12.64
CA ALA A 322 20.29 17.42 -13.38
C ALA A 322 19.88 18.88 -13.10
N HIS A 323 18.57 19.16 -13.04
CA HIS A 323 18.05 20.49 -12.72
C HIS A 323 18.47 20.96 -11.32
N VAL A 324 18.25 20.14 -10.29
CA VAL A 324 18.61 20.49 -8.91
C VAL A 324 20.11 20.69 -8.77
N LYS A 325 20.94 19.82 -9.36
CA LYS A 325 22.40 19.97 -9.41
C LYS A 325 22.81 21.33 -10.01
N ASN A 326 22.20 21.73 -11.12
CA ASN A 326 22.46 23.04 -11.73
C ASN A 326 22.07 24.21 -10.83
N LEU A 327 20.95 24.11 -10.10
CA LEU A 327 20.52 25.15 -9.15
C LEU A 327 21.48 25.30 -7.96
N THR A 328 22.09 24.21 -7.48
CA THR A 328 23.01 24.29 -6.35
C THR A 328 24.24 25.15 -6.66
N GLY A 329 24.77 25.06 -7.88
CA GLY A 329 26.05 25.67 -8.27
C GLY A 329 27.27 24.99 -7.65
N PHE A 330 27.11 23.81 -7.04
CA PHE A 330 28.17 23.09 -6.35
C PHE A 330 29.14 22.41 -7.34
N LEU A 331 30.38 22.19 -6.88
CA LEU A 331 31.40 21.52 -7.68
C LEU A 331 31.22 20.00 -7.62
N ASN A 332 31.34 19.35 -8.77
CA ASN A 332 31.39 17.90 -8.89
C ASN A 332 32.70 17.36 -8.30
N VAL A 333 32.61 16.41 -7.38
CA VAL A 333 33.76 15.73 -6.78
C VAL A 333 33.61 14.23 -6.96
N VAL A 334 34.71 13.56 -7.29
CA VAL A 334 34.78 12.09 -7.27
C VAL A 334 34.98 11.67 -5.82
N ASP A 335 33.91 11.16 -5.22
CA ASP A 335 33.93 10.59 -3.87
C ASP A 335 34.45 9.15 -3.88
N SER A 336 35.06 8.75 -2.78
CA SER A 336 35.49 7.38 -2.50
C SER A 336 35.18 7.01 -1.04
N ASP A 337 35.32 5.75 -0.69
CA ASP A 337 35.06 5.27 0.68
C ASP A 337 35.94 5.99 1.73
N ASP A 338 37.12 6.47 1.32
CA ASP A 338 38.06 7.23 2.16
C ASP A 338 37.85 8.75 2.10
N ARG A 339 37.20 9.27 1.04
CA ARG A 339 36.97 10.70 0.82
C ARG A 339 35.55 10.96 0.36
N LEU A 340 34.70 11.32 1.32
CA LEU A 340 33.30 11.69 1.08
C LEU A 340 33.18 13.16 0.66
N ALA A 341 32.15 13.48 -0.13
CA ALA A 341 31.81 14.85 -0.52
C ALA A 341 31.18 15.60 0.67
N ASN A 342 31.61 16.83 0.91
CA ASN A 342 31.04 17.68 1.98
C ASN A 342 29.66 18.25 1.59
N TYR A 343 29.05 19.07 2.46
CA TYR A 343 27.73 19.66 2.23
C TYR A 343 27.59 20.50 0.95
N THR A 344 28.67 21.12 0.48
CA THR A 344 28.68 22.05 -0.67
C THR A 344 29.27 21.43 -1.95
N GLN A 345 29.35 20.11 -2.02
CA GLN A 345 29.90 19.36 -3.14
C GLN A 345 28.88 18.34 -3.67
N ILE A 346 28.93 18.08 -4.97
CA ILE A 346 28.09 17.07 -5.63
C ILE A 346 28.94 15.79 -5.76
N PRO A 347 28.58 14.70 -5.09
CA PRO A 347 29.28 13.42 -5.26
C PRO A 347 28.93 12.81 -6.63
N THR A 348 29.90 12.12 -7.24
CA THR A 348 29.79 11.60 -8.62
C THR A 348 30.09 10.11 -8.76
N ALA A 349 30.40 9.39 -7.67
CA ALA A 349 30.64 7.94 -7.72
C ALA A 349 29.37 7.14 -8.07
N GLU A 350 28.19 7.62 -7.69
CA GLU A 350 26.90 7.07 -8.14
C GLU A 350 26.29 7.95 -9.25
N SER A 351 25.40 7.35 -10.05
CA SER A 351 24.79 8.01 -11.21
C SER A 351 23.90 9.21 -10.86
N SER A 352 23.35 9.25 -9.64
CA SER A 352 22.37 10.26 -9.25
C SER A 352 22.39 10.56 -7.75
N TRP A 353 21.99 11.78 -7.36
CA TRP A 353 21.96 12.18 -5.96
C TRP A 353 20.92 11.39 -5.14
N TYR A 354 19.92 10.78 -5.79
CA TYR A 354 18.99 9.83 -5.15
C TYR A 354 19.69 8.64 -4.48
N HIS A 355 20.94 8.33 -4.86
CA HIS A 355 21.74 7.26 -4.28
C HIS A 355 22.59 7.68 -3.08
N TYR A 356 22.49 8.95 -2.66
CA TYR A 356 23.16 9.48 -1.48
C TYR A 356 22.18 9.89 -0.37
N THR A 357 22.71 10.00 0.85
CA THR A 357 22.03 10.57 2.01
C THR A 357 23.02 11.37 2.85
N LEU A 358 22.51 12.28 3.66
CA LEU A 358 23.32 13.12 4.53
C LEU A 358 23.65 12.38 5.82
N ASP A 359 24.95 12.29 6.15
CA ASP A 359 25.40 11.86 7.46
C ASP A 359 25.94 13.07 8.24
N ARG A 360 25.12 13.58 9.17
CA ARG A 360 25.44 14.74 10.00
C ARG A 360 26.63 14.50 10.94
N SER A 361 26.94 13.25 11.27
CA SER A 361 28.09 12.94 12.12
C SER A 361 29.42 13.08 11.37
N LYS A 362 29.39 12.89 10.04
CA LYS A 362 30.57 12.96 9.15
C LYS A 362 30.64 14.27 8.37
N ASN A 363 29.61 15.11 8.46
CA ASN A 363 29.44 16.33 7.66
C ASN A 363 29.56 16.10 6.15
N ALA A 364 29.01 14.99 5.66
CA ALA A 364 29.23 14.54 4.29
C ALA A 364 28.05 13.77 3.69
N TRP A 365 28.00 13.73 2.37
CA TRP A 365 27.11 12.86 1.59
C TRP A 365 27.66 11.43 1.56
N VAL A 366 26.84 10.46 1.97
CA VAL A 366 27.19 9.04 2.03
C VAL A 366 26.30 8.25 1.07
N PRO A 367 26.85 7.34 0.26
CA PRO A 367 26.06 6.43 -0.57
C PRO A 367 25.14 5.53 0.28
N TRP A 368 23.89 5.36 -0.14
CA TRP A 368 22.94 4.46 0.52
C TRP A 368 23.44 3.02 0.59
N ARG A 369 24.26 2.58 -0.38
CA ARG A 369 24.88 1.25 -0.39
C ARG A 369 25.72 0.96 0.86
N HIS A 370 26.34 1.98 1.47
CA HIS A 370 27.14 1.82 2.69
C HIS A 370 26.29 1.63 3.95
N LEU A 371 25.01 2.03 3.89
CA LEU A 371 24.05 1.91 5.00
C LEU A 371 23.26 0.59 4.95
N VAL A 372 23.35 -0.15 3.84
CA VAL A 372 22.71 -1.47 3.73
C VAL A 372 23.44 -2.45 4.64
N ARG A 373 22.75 -2.95 5.65
CA ARG A 373 23.30 -3.97 6.55
C ARG A 373 23.56 -5.26 5.79
N SER A 374 24.71 -5.88 6.02
CA SER A 374 25.01 -7.21 5.50
C SER A 374 23.95 -8.20 5.98
N TYR A 375 23.39 -8.97 5.05
CA TYR A 375 22.38 -9.96 5.36
C TYR A 375 23.02 -11.11 6.16
N VAL A 376 22.54 -11.34 7.38
CA VAL A 376 22.88 -12.50 8.19
C VAL A 376 21.65 -13.40 8.24
N HIS A 377 21.81 -14.62 7.72
CA HIS A 377 20.71 -15.58 7.67
C HIS A 377 20.43 -16.20 9.03
N ASP A 378 19.15 -16.21 9.40
CA ASP A 378 18.61 -16.89 10.56
C ASP A 378 17.75 -18.08 10.10
N GLY A 379 18.19 -19.30 10.42
CA GLY A 379 17.56 -20.54 9.99
C GLY A 379 16.22 -20.83 10.70
N ASP A 380 15.95 -20.18 11.83
CA ASP A 380 14.74 -20.40 12.62
C ASP A 380 13.56 -19.54 12.13
N LYS A 381 13.81 -18.55 11.27
CA LYS A 381 12.76 -17.67 10.73
C LYS A 381 11.95 -18.36 9.65
N SER A 382 10.62 -18.21 9.74
CA SER A 382 9.71 -18.67 8.70
C SER A 382 10.04 -18.03 7.35
N PHE A 383 9.95 -18.83 6.29
CA PHE A 383 10.18 -18.41 4.90
C PHE A 383 9.34 -17.20 4.45
N GLY A 384 8.21 -16.95 5.12
CA GLY A 384 7.32 -15.81 4.84
C GLY A 384 7.83 -14.47 5.40
N ASP A 385 8.70 -14.50 6.42
CA ASP A 385 9.08 -13.35 7.23
C ASP A 385 10.49 -12.82 6.94
N ILE A 386 11.18 -13.42 5.97
CA ILE A 386 12.56 -13.08 5.61
C ILE A 386 12.56 -11.93 4.60
N LEU A 387 13.32 -10.89 4.92
CA LEU A 387 13.52 -9.69 4.11
C LEU A 387 15.03 -9.40 4.02
N VAL A 388 15.61 -9.55 2.83
CA VAL A 388 16.99 -9.11 2.55
C VAL A 388 16.99 -7.59 2.44
N PRO A 389 17.83 -6.89 3.24
CA PRO A 389 18.00 -5.45 3.12
C PRO A 389 18.58 -5.08 1.75
N THR A 390 17.88 -4.22 1.02
CA THR A 390 18.35 -3.52 -0.18
C THR A 390 18.47 -2.02 0.08
N THR A 391 19.13 -1.30 -0.84
CA THR A 391 19.19 0.18 -0.84
C THR A 391 17.79 0.79 -0.72
N ASP A 392 16.83 0.32 -1.52
CA ASP A 392 15.46 0.86 -1.54
C ASP A 392 14.68 0.53 -0.26
N SER A 393 14.83 -0.69 0.28
CA SER A 393 14.21 -1.04 1.56
C SER A 393 14.78 -0.22 2.72
N THR A 394 16.07 0.12 2.65
CA THR A 394 16.76 0.94 3.66
C THR A 394 16.29 2.38 3.58
N LYS A 395 16.22 2.95 2.37
CA LYS A 395 15.63 4.28 2.09
C LYS A 395 14.19 4.38 2.61
N LEU A 396 13.34 3.42 2.26
CA LEU A 396 11.94 3.40 2.68
C LEU A 396 11.80 3.29 4.20
N THR A 397 12.58 2.40 4.82
CA THR A 397 12.59 2.25 6.29
C THR A 397 13.09 3.53 6.95
N TRP A 398 14.07 4.21 6.37
CA TRP A 398 14.55 5.51 6.85
C TRP A 398 13.47 6.58 6.78
N ILE A 399 12.76 6.73 5.66
CA ILE A 399 11.63 7.67 5.51
C ILE A 399 10.53 7.34 6.52
N LEU A 400 10.13 6.07 6.64
CA LEU A 400 9.10 5.63 7.59
C LEU A 400 9.51 5.94 9.02
N SER A 401 10.77 5.68 9.38
CA SER A 401 11.30 6.01 10.70
C SER A 401 11.29 7.53 10.91
N LEU A 402 11.75 8.30 9.91
CA LEU A 402 11.77 9.75 9.94
C LEU A 402 10.39 10.37 10.10
N MET A 403 9.32 9.74 9.64
CA MET A 403 7.96 10.28 9.79
C MET A 403 7.25 9.83 11.08
N ASN A 404 7.72 8.75 11.72
CA ASN A 404 6.98 8.06 12.79
C ASN A 404 7.71 7.91 14.15
N GLU A 405 9.02 8.11 14.24
CA GLU A 405 9.81 7.80 15.45
C GLU A 405 9.52 8.68 16.69
N PHE A 406 9.64 8.15 17.92
CA PHE A 406 9.55 8.91 19.18
C PHE A 406 10.23 8.20 20.39
N ALA A 407 10.80 8.95 21.33
CA ALA A 407 11.17 8.66 22.71
C ALA A 407 10.90 9.88 23.65
N PHE A 408 10.44 9.68 24.88
CA PHE A 408 10.17 10.74 25.87
C PHE A 408 10.82 10.46 27.22
N ARG A 409 11.36 11.53 27.82
CA ARG A 409 12.21 11.62 29.03
C ARG A 409 13.65 11.04 28.92
N GLY A 410 14.46 11.35 27.91
CA GLY A 410 14.28 12.41 26.93
C GLY A 410 15.40 12.52 25.89
N ARG A 411 15.09 12.74 24.61
CA ARG A 411 13.81 12.74 23.88
C ARG A 411 14.12 12.47 22.39
N VAL A 412 13.22 11.81 21.66
CA VAL A 412 13.17 11.68 20.19
C VAL A 412 11.71 11.92 19.80
N TYR A 413 11.37 12.66 18.75
CA TYR A 413 9.97 12.71 18.30
C TYR A 413 9.87 13.11 16.84
N LYS A 414 9.01 12.42 16.10
CA LYS A 414 8.75 12.60 14.68
C LYS A 414 7.26 12.47 14.42
N ILE A 415 6.83 13.18 13.37
CA ILE A 415 5.60 13.97 13.21
C ILE A 415 4.26 13.21 13.42
N LYS A 416 4.29 11.88 13.58
CA LYS A 416 3.10 10.99 13.61
C LYS A 416 2.22 11.23 12.38
N ARG A 417 2.86 11.34 11.22
CA ARG A 417 2.15 11.54 9.96
C ARG A 417 1.97 10.20 9.25
N PRO A 418 0.74 9.87 8.82
CA PRO A 418 0.51 8.75 7.93
C PRO A 418 1.31 8.91 6.65
N CYS A 419 2.00 7.85 6.22
CA CYS A 419 2.71 7.81 4.93
C CYS A 419 2.01 6.82 4.00
N ILE A 420 1.90 7.18 2.72
CA ILE A 420 1.40 6.29 1.68
C ILE A 420 2.59 5.79 0.86
N VAL A 421 2.71 4.48 0.72
CA VAL A 421 3.75 3.85 -0.10
C VAL A 421 3.10 3.28 -1.37
N VAL A 422 3.41 3.89 -2.52
CA VAL A 422 2.84 3.52 -3.82
C VAL A 422 3.87 2.75 -4.65
N GLY A 423 3.41 1.79 -5.45
CA GLY A 423 4.22 1.08 -6.43
C GLY A 423 3.58 -0.25 -6.84
N ASP A 424 4.18 -0.94 -7.81
CA ASP A 424 3.62 -2.17 -8.39
C ASP A 424 3.52 -3.35 -7.40
N THR A 425 2.50 -4.20 -7.52
CA THR A 425 2.28 -5.33 -6.62
C THR A 425 3.51 -6.27 -6.57
N GLY A 426 3.97 -6.69 -5.40
CA GLY A 426 5.17 -7.55 -5.30
C GLY A 426 6.51 -6.81 -5.21
N THR A 427 6.58 -5.47 -5.25
CA THR A 427 7.84 -4.72 -4.98
C THR A 427 8.25 -4.68 -3.50
N SER A 428 7.91 -5.69 -2.70
CA SER A 428 8.21 -5.81 -1.26
C SER A 428 7.71 -4.70 -0.33
N LYS A 429 6.91 -3.73 -0.80
CA LYS A 429 6.32 -2.65 0.02
C LYS A 429 5.72 -3.13 1.35
N THR A 430 4.79 -4.09 1.28
CA THR A 430 4.13 -4.66 2.46
C THR A 430 5.12 -5.35 3.40
N ALA A 431 6.16 -6.00 2.84
CA ALA A 431 7.21 -6.65 3.63
C ALA A 431 8.00 -5.62 4.44
N THR A 432 8.44 -4.55 3.78
CA THR A 432 9.21 -3.47 4.40
C THR A 432 8.38 -2.73 5.45
N MET A 433 7.10 -2.44 5.15
CA MET A 433 6.18 -1.84 6.12
C MET A 433 5.95 -2.74 7.34
N MET A 434 5.69 -4.03 7.15
CA MET A 434 5.55 -4.98 8.27
C MET A 434 6.84 -5.10 9.08
N ASN A 435 8.00 -5.12 8.42
CA ASN A 435 9.29 -5.17 9.11
C ASN A 435 9.52 -3.91 9.96
N PHE A 436 9.19 -2.74 9.41
CA PHE A 436 9.21 -1.48 10.16
C PHE A 436 8.26 -1.54 11.36
N LEU A 437 7.00 -1.94 11.17
CA LEU A 437 6.02 -2.05 12.25
C LEU A 437 6.45 -3.03 13.35
N ARG A 438 7.05 -4.17 12.98
CA ARG A 438 7.60 -5.16 13.92
C ARG A 438 8.83 -4.65 14.67
N SER A 439 9.56 -3.68 14.09
CA SER A 439 10.72 -3.06 14.75
C SER A 439 10.33 -2.06 15.84
N LEU A 440 9.05 -1.63 15.87
CA LEU A 440 8.53 -0.75 16.91
C LEU A 440 8.36 -1.50 18.23
N SER A 441 8.54 -0.80 19.36
CA SER A 441 8.41 -1.40 20.70
C SER A 441 6.98 -1.91 20.94
N PRO A 442 6.79 -3.21 21.26
CA PRO A 442 5.48 -3.78 21.53
C PRO A 442 4.83 -3.21 22.80
N ASP A 443 5.62 -2.63 23.71
CA ASP A 443 5.11 -1.99 24.94
C ASP A 443 4.35 -0.69 24.66
N LYS A 444 4.61 -0.04 23.51
CA LYS A 444 4.04 1.26 23.14
C LYS A 444 3.06 1.18 21.97
N TYR A 445 3.24 0.21 21.08
CA TYR A 445 2.51 0.13 19.83
C TYR A 445 1.79 -1.21 19.71
N LEU A 446 0.46 -1.16 19.54
CA LEU A 446 -0.33 -2.31 19.11
C LEU A 446 -0.39 -2.29 17.58
N VAL A 447 0.14 -3.33 16.94
CA VAL A 447 0.06 -3.47 15.49
C VAL A 447 -1.28 -4.10 15.11
N ILE A 448 -2.22 -3.27 14.63
CA ILE A 448 -3.47 -3.73 14.02
C ILE A 448 -3.24 -3.77 12.52
N ALA A 449 -2.96 -4.96 11.97
CA ALA A 449 -2.70 -5.14 10.55
C ALA A 449 -3.99 -5.49 9.78
N GLU A 450 -4.87 -4.50 9.60
CA GLU A 450 -5.92 -4.58 8.58
C GLU A 450 -5.38 -3.98 7.30
N LEU A 451 -4.64 -4.80 6.54
CA LEU A 451 -4.22 -4.39 5.20
C LEU A 451 -5.43 -4.56 4.27
N PRO A 452 -5.93 -3.48 3.63
CA PRO A 452 -6.92 -3.65 2.59
C PRO A 452 -6.35 -4.63 1.54
N PRO A 453 -7.16 -5.57 1.03
CA PRO A 453 -6.70 -6.55 0.06
C PRO A 453 -6.10 -5.76 -1.10
N THR A 454 -4.78 -5.88 -1.27
CA THR A 454 -4.13 -5.27 -2.43
C THR A 454 -4.76 -5.94 -3.64
N PRO A 455 -5.35 -5.19 -4.59
CA PRO A 455 -5.91 -5.80 -5.78
C PRO A 455 -4.81 -6.65 -6.41
N ALA A 456 -5.00 -7.97 -6.43
CA ALA A 456 -4.11 -8.86 -7.12
C ALA A 456 -4.32 -8.60 -8.62
N LYS A 457 -3.73 -7.53 -9.15
CA LYS A 457 -3.53 -7.44 -10.60
C LYS A 457 -2.66 -8.65 -10.96
N PHE A 458 -3.22 -9.55 -11.76
CA PHE A 458 -2.61 -10.77 -12.27
C PHE A 458 -1.49 -10.44 -13.27
N HIS A 459 -0.49 -9.67 -12.83
CA HIS A 459 0.65 -9.31 -13.65
C HIS A 459 1.94 -9.69 -12.93
N TYR A 460 2.71 -10.50 -13.64
CA TYR A 460 4.10 -10.85 -13.45
C TYR A 460 4.87 -9.67 -12.87
N ILE A 461 5.20 -9.66 -11.57
CA ILE A 461 6.05 -8.61 -11.00
C ILE A 461 7.24 -9.27 -10.30
N PHE A 462 8.42 -8.70 -10.57
CA PHE A 462 9.68 -9.04 -9.95
C PHE A 462 9.59 -8.76 -8.45
N ASN A 463 9.56 -9.81 -7.64
CA ASN A 463 9.40 -9.67 -6.20
C ASN A 463 10.73 -9.83 -5.49
N LEU A 464 11.27 -8.72 -4.96
CA LEU A 464 12.50 -8.72 -4.14
C LEU A 464 12.42 -9.68 -2.95
N ARG A 465 11.21 -9.95 -2.42
CA ARG A 465 10.99 -10.98 -1.40
C ARG A 465 11.26 -12.38 -1.93
N ASP A 466 10.85 -12.66 -3.16
CA ASP A 466 11.12 -13.94 -3.80
C ASP A 466 12.61 -14.08 -4.11
N LEU A 467 13.29 -13.03 -4.57
CA LEU A 467 14.77 -13.03 -4.71
C LEU A 467 15.49 -13.29 -3.38
N SER A 468 15.07 -12.64 -2.30
CA SER A 468 15.58 -12.86 -0.94
C SER A 468 15.43 -14.32 -0.49
N ARG A 469 14.29 -14.94 -0.79
CA ARG A 469 14.00 -16.35 -0.48
C ARG A 469 14.84 -17.31 -1.31
N ILE A 470 15.07 -16.97 -2.57
CA ILE A 470 15.90 -17.77 -3.45
C ILE A 470 17.35 -17.73 -2.95
N ILE A 471 17.89 -16.54 -2.62
CA ILE A 471 19.23 -16.38 -2.00
C ILE A 471 19.33 -17.16 -0.69
N GLN A 472 18.31 -17.11 0.17
CA GLN A 472 18.27 -17.90 1.40
C GLN A 472 18.40 -19.40 1.12
N GLY A 473 17.53 -19.96 0.27
CA GLY A 473 17.55 -21.40 0.08
C GLY A 473 18.80 -21.85 -0.68
N LEU A 474 19.40 -21.00 -1.51
CA LEU A 474 20.75 -21.20 -2.04
C LEU A 474 21.81 -21.28 -0.93
N THR A 475 21.84 -20.34 0.02
CA THR A 475 22.80 -20.35 1.14
C THR A 475 22.57 -21.52 2.11
N ALA A 476 21.30 -21.94 2.30
CA ALA A 476 20.96 -23.11 3.10
C ALA A 476 21.41 -24.41 2.43
N THR A 477 21.22 -24.56 1.11
CA THR A 477 21.66 -25.74 0.36
C THR A 477 23.17 -25.76 0.10
N GLU A 478 23.85 -24.61 0.07
CA GLU A 478 25.32 -24.49 -0.04
C GLU A 478 26.04 -25.25 1.08
N LYS A 479 25.51 -25.24 2.31
CA LYS A 479 26.10 -25.96 3.46
C LYS A 479 26.01 -27.49 3.33
N ILE A 480 25.14 -28.01 2.46
CA ILE A 480 24.71 -29.42 2.50
C ILE A 480 25.52 -30.29 1.53
N ILE A 481 25.84 -29.83 0.30
CA ILE A 481 26.24 -30.76 -0.79
C ILE A 481 27.45 -30.31 -1.63
N PHE A 482 27.67 -29.01 -1.86
CA PHE A 482 28.67 -28.57 -2.84
C PHE A 482 30.01 -28.17 -2.18
N ASN A 483 31.05 -28.98 -2.37
CA ASN A 483 32.42 -28.69 -1.89
C ASN A 483 33.10 -27.53 -2.63
N THR A 484 32.51 -26.98 -3.69
CA THR A 484 33.00 -25.79 -4.39
C THR A 484 31.86 -24.83 -4.71
N LYS A 485 31.94 -23.64 -4.10
CA LYS A 485 31.04 -22.48 -4.28
C LYS A 485 30.75 -22.17 -5.76
N GLU A 486 31.73 -22.42 -6.64
CA GLU A 486 31.66 -22.13 -8.07
C GLU A 486 30.73 -23.03 -8.89
N MET A 487 30.61 -24.32 -8.55
CA MET A 487 29.76 -25.26 -9.32
C MET A 487 28.28 -25.03 -9.05
N PHE A 488 27.93 -24.82 -7.78
CA PHE A 488 26.58 -24.47 -7.36
C PHE A 488 26.15 -23.13 -7.95
N VAL A 489 27.01 -22.11 -7.82
CA VAL A 489 26.77 -20.80 -8.41
C VAL A 489 26.69 -20.88 -9.94
N ARG A 490 27.49 -21.68 -10.66
CA ARG A 490 27.37 -21.82 -12.12
C ARG A 490 26.08 -22.51 -12.58
N ALA A 491 25.70 -23.61 -11.93
CA ALA A 491 24.47 -24.34 -12.27
C ALA A 491 23.23 -23.49 -12.05
N TRP A 492 23.19 -22.76 -10.92
CA TRP A 492 22.07 -21.89 -10.58
C TRP A 492 22.13 -20.53 -11.26
N ARG A 493 23.31 -19.98 -11.55
CA ARG A 493 23.45 -18.73 -12.31
C ARG A 493 22.83 -18.86 -13.69
N ASN A 494 22.99 -19.98 -14.40
CA ASN A 494 22.32 -20.17 -15.69
C ASN A 494 20.79 -20.26 -15.58
N GLU A 495 20.25 -20.89 -14.54
CA GLU A 495 18.80 -20.95 -14.26
C GLU A 495 18.23 -19.57 -13.87
N PHE A 496 18.95 -18.84 -13.01
CA PHE A 496 18.64 -17.46 -12.66
C PHE A 496 18.74 -16.55 -13.87
N THR A 497 19.79 -16.65 -14.67
CA THR A 497 19.95 -15.89 -15.91
C THR A 497 18.82 -16.23 -16.88
N ARG A 498 18.42 -17.50 -17.06
CA ARG A 498 17.23 -17.83 -17.88
C ARG A 498 15.92 -17.28 -17.32
N THR A 499 15.68 -17.38 -16.01
CA THR A 499 14.42 -16.96 -15.38
C THR A 499 14.33 -15.44 -15.13
N ILE A 500 15.47 -14.76 -14.99
CA ILE A 500 15.60 -13.33 -14.66
C ILE A 500 16.00 -12.48 -15.87
N CYS A 501 16.90 -12.95 -16.76
CA CYS A 501 17.30 -12.18 -17.95
C CYS A 501 16.18 -12.08 -19.00
N ASP A 502 15.21 -13.01 -19.00
CA ASP A 502 13.95 -12.89 -19.75
C ASP A 502 13.17 -11.59 -19.43
N ARG A 503 13.50 -10.89 -18.32
CA ARG A 503 12.87 -9.62 -17.93
C ARG A 503 13.76 -8.38 -18.06
N LEU A 504 15.06 -8.57 -18.32
CA LEU A 504 16.03 -7.48 -18.50
C LEU A 504 16.22 -7.09 -19.98
N ASN A 505 15.25 -7.39 -20.85
CA ASN A 505 15.30 -7.14 -22.31
C ASN A 505 16.48 -7.83 -23.02
N THR A 506 16.68 -9.11 -22.76
CA THR A 506 17.38 -9.98 -23.70
C THR A 506 16.41 -11.10 -24.07
N ASP A 507 15.95 -11.11 -25.31
CA ASP A 507 15.14 -12.18 -25.89
C ASP A 507 15.73 -13.57 -25.59
N GLU A 508 14.84 -14.56 -25.41
CA GLU A 508 15.05 -16.03 -25.56
C GLU A 508 14.90 -16.92 -24.29
N LEU A 509 13.71 -17.52 -24.08
CA LEU A 509 13.36 -18.85 -24.64
C LEU A 509 12.06 -19.45 -24.06
N VAL A 510 11.67 -19.17 -22.80
CA VAL A 510 10.58 -19.94 -22.15
C VAL A 510 9.22 -19.23 -22.19
N ILE A 511 9.17 -17.91 -22.01
CA ILE A 511 7.91 -17.15 -22.01
C ILE A 511 7.42 -16.87 -23.44
N ALA A 512 8.32 -16.78 -24.42
CA ALA A 512 7.96 -16.60 -25.82
C ALA A 512 7.28 -17.84 -26.43
N GLU A 513 7.66 -19.04 -25.99
CA GLU A 513 7.11 -20.31 -26.48
C GLU A 513 5.84 -20.75 -25.74
N LEU A 514 5.65 -20.30 -24.49
CA LEU A 514 4.48 -20.63 -23.65
C LEU A 514 3.72 -19.37 -23.19
N PRO A 515 3.17 -18.55 -24.11
CA PRO A 515 2.49 -17.32 -23.73
C PRO A 515 1.16 -17.60 -23.01
N PRO A 516 0.79 -16.78 -22.02
CA PRO A 516 -0.54 -16.85 -21.42
C PRO A 516 -1.60 -16.50 -22.49
N THR A 517 -2.52 -17.42 -22.75
CA THR A 517 -3.68 -17.20 -23.62
C THR A 517 -4.97 -17.35 -22.80
N PRO A 518 -6.14 -16.91 -23.28
CA PRO A 518 -7.41 -17.15 -22.58
C PRO A 518 -7.66 -18.63 -22.24
N ALA A 519 -7.18 -19.56 -23.08
CA ALA A 519 -7.25 -21.00 -22.83
C ALA A 519 -6.14 -21.52 -21.87
N LYS A 520 -5.01 -20.81 -21.80
CA LYS A 520 -3.83 -21.13 -20.98
C LYS A 520 -3.55 -20.02 -19.95
N PHE A 521 -4.60 -19.47 -19.33
CA PHE A 521 -4.49 -18.30 -18.44
C PHE A 521 -3.64 -18.57 -17.18
N HIS A 522 -3.41 -19.85 -16.85
CA HIS A 522 -2.62 -20.31 -15.72
C HIS A 522 -1.12 -20.45 -16.05
N TYR A 523 -0.69 -20.18 -17.29
CA TYR A 523 0.71 -20.17 -17.74
C TYR A 523 1.42 -18.88 -17.31
N ILE A 524 1.38 -18.61 -16.01
CA ILE A 524 1.97 -17.44 -15.39
C ILE A 524 3.19 -17.91 -14.60
N PHE A 525 4.38 -17.70 -15.18
CA PHE A 525 5.66 -18.00 -14.55
C PHE A 525 6.28 -16.72 -13.99
N ASN A 526 6.58 -16.68 -12.69
CA ASN A 526 7.17 -15.51 -12.04
C ASN A 526 8.18 -15.93 -10.96
N LEU A 527 8.87 -14.97 -10.33
CA LEU A 527 9.89 -15.26 -9.31
C LEU A 527 9.39 -16.06 -8.12
N ARG A 528 8.09 -16.04 -7.81
CA ARG A 528 7.49 -16.89 -6.76
C ARG A 528 7.66 -18.36 -7.08
N ASP A 529 7.68 -18.73 -8.35
CA ASP A 529 7.85 -20.11 -8.78
C ASP A 529 9.27 -20.58 -8.50
N LEU A 530 10.27 -19.76 -8.83
CA LEU A 530 11.65 -20.02 -8.44
C LEU A 530 11.82 -20.07 -6.92
N SER A 531 11.14 -19.18 -6.18
CA SER A 531 11.09 -19.22 -4.73
C SER A 531 10.50 -20.52 -4.18
N ARG A 532 9.45 -21.08 -4.81
CA ARG A 532 8.85 -22.37 -4.42
C ARG A 532 9.75 -23.56 -4.75
N ILE A 533 10.44 -23.54 -5.91
CA ILE A 533 11.43 -24.55 -6.27
C ILE A 533 12.52 -24.61 -5.20
N ILE A 534 13.07 -23.46 -4.84
CA ILE A 534 14.07 -23.35 -3.78
C ILE A 534 13.52 -23.80 -2.43
N GLN A 535 12.29 -23.40 -2.07
CA GLN A 535 11.66 -23.84 -0.83
C GLN A 535 11.57 -25.37 -0.74
N GLY A 536 11.20 -26.04 -1.84
CA GLY A 536 11.20 -27.51 -1.89
C GLY A 536 12.60 -28.10 -1.73
N LEU A 537 13.61 -27.49 -2.35
CA LEU A 537 15.00 -27.92 -2.19
C LEU A 537 15.55 -27.73 -0.79
N THR A 538 15.06 -26.74 -0.02
CA THR A 538 15.46 -26.60 1.39
C THR A 538 14.99 -27.74 2.29
N ALA A 539 14.03 -28.57 1.82
CA ALA A 539 13.63 -29.78 2.53
C ALA A 539 14.63 -30.94 2.35
N THR A 540 15.64 -30.79 1.48
CA THR A 540 16.66 -31.82 1.27
C THR A 540 17.67 -31.83 2.42
N GLU A 541 17.95 -33.01 2.96
CA GLU A 541 18.94 -33.21 4.02
C GLU A 541 20.16 -34.00 3.54
N LYS A 542 21.35 -33.67 4.07
CA LYS A 542 22.63 -34.30 3.68
C LYS A 542 22.65 -35.82 3.88
N ILE A 543 21.91 -36.29 4.88
CA ILE A 543 21.82 -37.72 5.22
C ILE A 543 21.25 -38.52 4.03
N ILE A 544 20.28 -37.94 3.32
CA ILE A 544 19.64 -38.55 2.15
C ILE A 544 20.34 -38.11 0.85
N PHE A 545 20.53 -36.81 0.66
CA PHE A 545 21.10 -36.23 -0.56
C PHE A 545 22.60 -36.03 -0.39
N ASN A 546 23.36 -37.11 -0.55
CA ASN A 546 24.81 -37.12 -0.34
C ASN A 546 25.63 -37.04 -1.64
N THR A 547 25.01 -37.21 -2.81
CA THR A 547 25.65 -37.06 -4.12
C THR A 547 25.04 -35.94 -4.97
N LYS A 548 25.82 -35.46 -5.94
CA LYS A 548 25.40 -34.36 -6.85
C LYS A 548 24.17 -34.76 -7.67
N GLU A 549 24.13 -35.99 -8.17
CA GLU A 549 23.10 -36.47 -9.08
C GLU A 549 21.74 -36.61 -8.37
N MET A 550 21.74 -37.01 -7.08
CA MET A 550 20.53 -37.04 -6.28
C MET A 550 19.95 -35.64 -6.06
N PHE A 551 20.80 -34.65 -5.78
CA PHE A 551 20.36 -33.27 -5.61
C PHE A 551 19.84 -32.65 -6.91
N VAL A 552 20.53 -32.88 -8.03
CA VAL A 552 20.08 -32.39 -9.35
C VAL A 552 18.77 -33.07 -9.76
N ARG A 553 18.57 -34.35 -9.41
CA ARG A 553 17.29 -35.04 -9.61
C ARG A 553 16.17 -34.45 -8.74
N ALA A 554 16.46 -34.08 -7.49
CA ALA A 554 15.51 -33.37 -6.63
C ALA A 554 15.14 -32.00 -7.21
N TRP A 555 16.11 -31.27 -7.77
CA TRP A 555 15.84 -30.01 -8.49
C TRP A 555 14.91 -30.23 -9.69
N ARG A 556 15.15 -31.26 -10.52
CA ARG A 556 14.25 -31.63 -11.62
C ARG A 556 12.82 -31.85 -11.10
N ASN A 557 12.66 -32.60 -10.02
CA ASN A 557 11.35 -32.80 -9.40
C ASN A 557 10.71 -31.47 -8.96
N GLU A 558 11.42 -30.65 -8.19
CA GLU A 558 10.88 -29.36 -7.71
C GLU A 558 10.48 -28.42 -8.86
N PHE A 559 11.27 -28.41 -9.94
CA PHE A 559 10.96 -27.67 -11.16
C PHE A 559 9.70 -28.21 -11.82
N THR A 560 9.63 -29.53 -12.09
CA THR A 560 8.47 -30.18 -12.73
C THR A 560 7.19 -29.96 -11.92
N ARG A 561 7.24 -30.10 -10.60
CA ARG A 561 6.09 -29.95 -9.70
C ARG A 561 5.62 -28.50 -9.53
N THR A 562 6.45 -27.53 -9.89
CA THR A 562 6.11 -26.10 -9.75
C THR A 562 5.69 -25.48 -11.08
N ILE A 563 6.35 -25.89 -12.17
CA ILE A 563 6.21 -25.34 -13.52
C ILE A 563 5.40 -26.29 -14.41
N CYS A 564 5.90 -27.51 -14.64
CA CYS A 564 5.32 -28.43 -15.63
C CYS A 564 3.93 -28.94 -15.26
N ASP A 565 3.61 -29.12 -13.97
CA ASP A 565 2.27 -29.54 -13.52
C ASP A 565 1.16 -28.52 -13.87
N ARG A 566 1.50 -27.31 -14.35
CA ARG A 566 0.53 -26.34 -14.89
C ARG A 566 0.24 -26.55 -16.38
N LEU A 567 1.08 -27.26 -17.10
CA LEU A 567 0.95 -27.41 -18.54
C LEU A 567 -0.20 -28.38 -18.86
N ASN A 568 -1.04 -28.03 -19.83
CA ASN A 568 -2.26 -28.76 -20.15
C ASN A 568 -2.25 -29.48 -21.51
N THR A 569 -1.19 -29.33 -22.31
CA THR A 569 -1.00 -30.06 -23.57
C THR A 569 0.28 -30.89 -23.54
N ASP A 570 0.23 -32.07 -24.16
CA ASP A 570 1.38 -32.98 -24.25
C ASP A 570 2.53 -32.39 -25.06
N GLU A 571 2.22 -31.51 -26.01
CA GLU A 571 3.19 -30.75 -26.80
C GLU A 571 4.03 -29.82 -25.90
N ASP A 572 3.39 -29.05 -25.03
CA ASP A 572 4.06 -28.12 -24.11
C ASP A 572 4.89 -28.90 -23.08
N LEU A 573 4.35 -30.01 -22.57
CA LEU A 573 5.06 -30.91 -21.64
C LEU A 573 6.30 -31.51 -22.28
N SER A 574 6.21 -31.93 -23.54
CA SER A 574 7.34 -32.50 -24.30
C SER A 574 8.42 -31.44 -24.58
N LEU A 575 8.00 -30.22 -24.96
CA LEU A 575 8.89 -29.08 -25.17
C LEU A 575 9.66 -28.73 -23.89
N MET A 576 8.97 -28.60 -22.76
CA MET A 576 9.60 -28.30 -21.48
C MET A 576 10.54 -29.43 -21.02
N SER A 577 10.13 -30.69 -21.23
CA SER A 577 10.97 -31.85 -20.92
C SER A 577 12.26 -31.87 -21.75
N GLY A 578 12.19 -31.46 -23.02
CA GLY A 578 13.36 -31.26 -23.89
C GLY A 578 14.30 -30.17 -23.35
N HIS A 579 13.77 -29.01 -22.97
CA HIS A 579 14.56 -27.91 -22.39
C HIS A 579 15.28 -28.33 -21.09
N ILE A 580 14.61 -29.10 -20.23
CA ILE A 580 15.21 -29.66 -19.01
C ILE A 580 16.33 -30.64 -19.38
N ALA A 581 16.09 -31.57 -20.31
CA ALA A 581 17.08 -32.55 -20.75
C ALA A 581 18.34 -31.88 -21.31
N ASP A 582 18.18 -30.85 -22.13
CA ASP A 582 19.28 -30.07 -22.70
C ASP A 582 20.06 -29.28 -21.64
N SER A 583 19.35 -28.74 -20.64
CA SER A 583 20.00 -28.07 -19.50
C SER A 583 20.86 -29.04 -18.69
N VAL A 584 20.33 -30.22 -18.37
CA VAL A 584 21.05 -31.27 -17.64
C VAL A 584 22.24 -31.77 -18.47
N LYS A 585 22.07 -32.00 -19.77
CA LYS A 585 23.15 -32.46 -20.66
C LYS A 585 24.29 -31.44 -20.77
N ARG A 586 23.98 -30.14 -20.79
CA ARG A 586 24.98 -29.07 -20.87
C ARG A 586 25.77 -28.90 -19.58
N ASN A 587 25.11 -28.99 -18.44
CA ASN A 587 25.72 -28.68 -17.13
C ASN A 587 26.23 -29.92 -16.38
N PHE A 588 25.60 -31.08 -16.58
CA PHE A 588 25.86 -32.34 -15.88
C PHE A 588 25.87 -33.56 -16.84
N PRO A 589 26.75 -33.56 -17.86
CA PRO A 589 26.73 -34.58 -18.94
C PRO A 589 26.94 -36.01 -18.45
N GLN A 590 27.65 -36.20 -17.33
CA GLN A 590 27.92 -37.53 -16.75
C GLN A 590 26.74 -38.10 -15.95
N ASP A 591 25.79 -37.25 -15.54
CA ASP A 591 24.74 -37.60 -14.60
C ASP A 591 23.34 -37.69 -15.26
N VAL A 592 23.26 -37.43 -16.58
CA VAL A 592 22.00 -37.35 -17.35
C VAL A 592 21.11 -38.57 -17.13
N ASN A 593 21.68 -39.79 -17.19
CA ASN A 593 20.90 -41.02 -17.07
C ASN A 593 20.25 -41.17 -15.68
N VAL A 594 20.90 -40.68 -14.63
CA VAL A 594 20.38 -40.76 -13.25
C VAL A 594 19.34 -39.66 -13.01
N VAL A 595 19.64 -38.44 -13.46
CA VAL A 595 18.74 -37.28 -13.29
C VAL A 595 17.46 -37.42 -14.10
N MET A 596 17.55 -37.91 -15.34
CA MET A 596 16.42 -38.01 -16.28
C MET A 596 15.60 -39.30 -16.13
N ARG A 597 15.93 -40.20 -15.19
CA ARG A 597 15.14 -41.42 -14.94
C ARG A 597 13.72 -41.09 -14.48
N ASP A 598 12.73 -41.84 -14.93
CA ASP A 598 11.34 -41.76 -14.44
C ASP A 598 10.96 -43.06 -13.71
N PRO A 599 9.98 -43.03 -12.79
CA PRO A 599 9.13 -41.90 -12.40
C PRO A 599 9.81 -40.90 -11.43
N LEU A 600 9.23 -39.70 -11.30
CA LEU A 600 9.63 -38.68 -10.32
C LEU A 600 8.71 -38.74 -9.09
N LEU A 601 9.01 -39.66 -8.17
CA LEU A 601 8.26 -39.90 -6.94
C LEU A 601 9.07 -39.41 -5.73
N PHE A 602 8.70 -38.26 -5.18
CA PHE A 602 9.37 -37.66 -4.02
C PHE A 602 8.40 -37.41 -2.87
N GLY A 603 8.88 -37.56 -1.64
CA GLY A 603 8.11 -37.28 -0.43
C GLY A 603 8.77 -37.86 0.82
N ASP A 604 8.17 -37.62 1.98
CA ASP A 604 8.63 -38.08 3.29
C ASP A 604 7.70 -39.15 3.88
N PHE A 605 7.40 -40.17 3.07
CA PHE A 605 6.39 -41.18 3.36
C PHE A 605 6.86 -42.35 4.23
N ARG A 606 8.15 -42.72 4.22
CA ARG A 606 8.65 -43.93 4.94
C ARG A 606 8.34 -43.94 6.43
N ASN A 607 8.44 -42.77 7.07
CA ASN A 607 8.16 -42.59 8.49
C ASN A 607 6.83 -41.85 8.74
N ALA A 608 5.90 -41.88 7.76
CA ALA A 608 4.63 -41.18 7.87
C ALA A 608 3.73 -41.70 9.00
N LEU A 609 3.87 -42.98 9.37
CA LEU A 609 3.07 -43.61 10.43
C LEU A 609 3.79 -43.64 11.79
N LYS A 610 5.06 -43.21 11.84
CA LYS A 610 5.91 -43.28 13.03
C LYS A 610 6.20 -41.89 13.59
N GLU A 611 5.50 -41.50 14.65
CA GLU A 611 5.66 -40.16 15.24
C GLU A 611 7.01 -39.93 15.94
N THR A 612 7.71 -41.00 16.33
CA THR A 612 8.97 -40.93 17.09
C THR A 612 10.22 -40.80 16.21
N GLU A 613 10.11 -41.04 14.90
CA GLU A 613 11.23 -41.00 13.97
C GLU A 613 11.18 -39.74 13.09
N PRO A 614 12.33 -39.10 12.80
CA PRO A 614 12.35 -37.98 11.87
C PRO A 614 11.91 -38.42 10.47
N ARG A 615 11.12 -37.58 9.81
CA ARG A 615 10.67 -37.78 8.44
C ARG A 615 11.62 -37.05 7.49
N TYR A 616 12.16 -37.79 6.52
CA TYR A 616 13.09 -37.23 5.54
C TYR A 616 12.46 -37.17 4.16
N TYR A 617 12.62 -36.04 3.48
CA TYR A 617 12.27 -35.93 2.06
C TYR A 617 13.23 -36.77 1.22
N GLU A 618 12.73 -37.65 0.36
CA GLU A 618 13.57 -38.58 -0.41
C GLU A 618 12.99 -38.95 -1.78
N ASP A 619 13.83 -39.52 -2.64
CA ASP A 619 13.43 -40.16 -3.90
C ASP A 619 12.96 -41.60 -3.61
N LEU A 620 11.69 -41.88 -3.90
CA LEU A 620 11.04 -43.17 -3.64
C LEU A 620 11.31 -44.23 -4.74
N LEU A 621 12.15 -43.89 -5.72
CA LEU A 621 12.68 -44.77 -6.77
C LEU A 621 11.66 -45.22 -7.82
N ASP A 622 10.78 -46.18 -7.51
CA ASP A 622 9.91 -46.83 -8.48
C ASP A 622 8.49 -47.08 -7.96
N TYR A 623 7.57 -47.43 -8.88
CA TYR A 623 6.17 -47.67 -8.56
C TYR A 623 5.95 -48.87 -7.64
N SER A 624 6.82 -49.88 -7.66
CA SER A 624 6.67 -51.08 -6.83
C SER A 624 6.95 -50.77 -5.37
N ALA A 625 8.06 -50.08 -5.10
CA ALA A 625 8.45 -49.65 -3.77
C ALA A 625 7.39 -48.73 -3.14
N VAL A 626 6.90 -47.76 -3.92
CA VAL A 626 5.86 -46.82 -3.47
C VAL A 626 4.50 -47.48 -3.29
N GLY A 627 4.18 -48.48 -4.12
CA GLY A 627 2.89 -49.17 -4.07
C GLY A 627 2.62 -49.83 -2.72
N HIS A 628 3.61 -50.53 -2.17
CA HIS A 628 3.48 -51.15 -0.85
C HIS A 628 3.29 -50.10 0.24
N LEU A 629 4.12 -49.07 0.25
CA LEU A 629 4.08 -47.99 1.24
C LEU A 629 2.73 -47.26 1.26
N PHE A 630 2.18 -46.93 0.09
CA PHE A 630 0.90 -46.21 0.03
C PHE A 630 -0.29 -47.10 0.36
N THR A 631 -0.18 -48.42 0.11
CA THR A 631 -1.21 -49.38 0.50
C THR A 631 -1.27 -49.51 2.02
N GLU A 632 -0.10 -49.60 2.68
CA GLU A 632 -0.01 -49.60 4.15
C GLU A 632 -0.62 -48.33 4.77
N ILE A 633 -0.30 -47.16 4.22
CA ILE A 633 -0.89 -45.88 4.67
C ILE A 633 -2.42 -45.85 4.46
N LEU A 634 -2.92 -46.41 3.36
CA LEU A 634 -4.35 -46.48 3.07
C LEU A 634 -5.08 -47.44 4.02
N GLU A 635 -4.46 -48.57 4.37
CA GLU A 635 -4.98 -49.53 5.34
C GLU A 635 -5.08 -48.89 6.73
N GLU A 636 -4.01 -48.26 7.20
CA GLU A 636 -3.98 -47.54 8.49
C GLU A 636 -5.01 -46.40 8.54
N TYR A 637 -5.15 -45.65 7.44
CA TYR A 637 -6.21 -44.65 7.32
C TYR A 637 -7.61 -45.29 7.49
N ASN A 638 -7.84 -46.42 6.82
CA ASN A 638 -9.14 -47.09 6.84
C ASN A 638 -9.46 -47.72 8.20
N GLU A 639 -8.45 -48.13 8.95
CA GLU A 639 -8.60 -48.60 10.34
C GLU A 639 -8.96 -47.44 11.28
N SER A 640 -8.30 -46.29 11.13
CA SER A 640 -8.52 -45.11 11.98
C SER A 640 -9.79 -44.31 11.66
N ALA A 641 -10.22 -44.24 10.40
CA ALA A 641 -11.34 -43.39 9.95
C ALA A 641 -12.74 -43.97 10.26
N GLY A 642 -12.83 -45.27 10.58
CA GLY A 642 -14.10 -45.97 10.83
C GLY A 642 -14.97 -46.19 9.58
N ALA A 643 -16.05 -46.96 9.71
CA ALA A 643 -16.82 -47.48 8.58
C ALA A 643 -17.45 -46.43 7.64
N LYS A 644 -17.76 -45.23 8.15
CA LYS A 644 -18.41 -44.15 7.36
C LYS A 644 -17.43 -43.29 6.56
N ALA A 645 -16.14 -43.32 6.88
CA ALA A 645 -15.11 -42.50 6.23
C ALA A 645 -14.03 -43.34 5.52
N ARG A 646 -14.22 -44.66 5.42
CA ARG A 646 -13.36 -45.59 4.68
C ARG A 646 -13.20 -45.14 3.23
N LEU A 647 -11.96 -45.14 2.74
CA LEU A 647 -11.60 -44.86 1.36
C LEU A 647 -11.45 -46.19 0.60
N ASP A 648 -12.35 -46.43 -0.35
CA ASP A 648 -12.22 -47.51 -1.32
C ASP A 648 -11.46 -46.98 -2.55
N LEU A 649 -10.14 -46.87 -2.40
CA LEU A 649 -9.24 -46.32 -3.40
C LEU A 649 -8.37 -47.42 -4.02
N VAL A 650 -8.37 -47.50 -5.35
CA VAL A 650 -7.39 -48.31 -6.08
C VAL A 650 -6.22 -47.41 -6.50
N LEU A 651 -5.03 -47.68 -5.97
CA LEU A 651 -3.83 -46.88 -6.20
C LEU A 651 -3.09 -47.33 -7.47
N PHE A 652 -3.62 -46.95 -8.63
CA PHE A 652 -2.92 -47.04 -9.92
C PHE A 652 -1.74 -46.05 -10.00
N GLU A 653 -0.89 -46.16 -11.02
CA GLU A 653 0.32 -45.33 -11.18
C GLU A 653 0.00 -43.82 -11.12
N ASP A 654 -1.00 -43.35 -11.86
CA ASP A 654 -1.44 -41.95 -11.85
C ASP A 654 -1.91 -41.50 -10.46
N ALA A 655 -2.62 -42.36 -9.73
CA ALA A 655 -3.08 -42.06 -8.38
C ALA A 655 -1.91 -41.91 -7.40
N ARG A 656 -0.86 -42.72 -7.54
CA ARG A 656 0.38 -42.62 -6.75
C ARG A 656 1.12 -41.32 -7.07
N GLU A 657 1.23 -40.97 -8.35
CA GLU A 657 1.83 -39.70 -8.74
C GLU A 657 1.05 -38.51 -8.18
N HIS A 658 -0.27 -38.47 -8.35
CA HIS A 658 -1.10 -37.38 -7.83
C HIS A 658 -1.03 -37.30 -6.30
N LEU A 659 -0.94 -38.44 -5.60
CA LEU A 659 -0.76 -38.46 -4.15
C LEU A 659 0.55 -37.74 -3.74
N THR A 660 1.68 -38.03 -4.39
CA THR A 660 2.96 -37.35 -4.11
C THR A 660 2.89 -35.85 -4.41
N ARG A 661 2.24 -35.44 -5.50
CA ARG A 661 2.04 -34.03 -5.88
C ARG A 661 1.23 -33.26 -4.81
N ILE A 662 0.10 -33.83 -4.38
CA ILE A 662 -0.76 -33.22 -3.35
C ILE A 662 -0.01 -33.18 -2.02
N HIS A 663 0.61 -34.28 -1.61
CA HIS A 663 1.37 -34.37 -0.38
C HIS A 663 2.48 -33.31 -0.30
N ARG A 664 3.29 -33.19 -1.36
CA ARG A 664 4.31 -32.12 -1.48
C ARG A 664 3.69 -30.75 -1.27
N ALA A 665 2.59 -30.45 -1.96
CA ALA A 665 1.94 -29.14 -1.87
C ALA A 665 1.46 -28.83 -0.45
N LEU A 666 1.00 -29.82 0.32
CA LEU A 666 0.55 -29.65 1.70
C LEU A 666 1.71 -29.47 2.69
N ARG A 667 2.85 -30.13 2.47
CA ARG A 667 4.03 -30.02 3.36
C ARG A 667 4.78 -28.70 3.21
N LEU A 668 4.62 -27.99 2.10
CA LEU A 668 5.19 -26.65 1.93
C LEU A 668 4.51 -25.63 2.85
N SER A 669 5.29 -24.76 3.48
CA SER A 669 4.75 -23.68 4.31
C SER A 669 3.83 -22.77 3.50
N ARG A 670 2.60 -22.55 3.99
CA ARG A 670 1.51 -21.83 3.28
C ARG A 670 1.15 -22.45 1.93
N GLY A 671 1.33 -23.76 1.81
CA GLY A 671 1.00 -24.55 0.65
C GLY A 671 -0.51 -24.54 0.35
N HIS A 672 -0.84 -24.49 -0.93
CA HIS A 672 -2.19 -24.66 -1.45
C HIS A 672 -2.11 -25.45 -2.75
N CYS A 673 -3.12 -26.27 -3.00
CA CYS A 673 -3.22 -27.10 -4.19
C CYS A 673 -4.63 -26.97 -4.76
N MET A 674 -4.73 -26.72 -6.07
CA MET A 674 -5.99 -26.80 -6.80
C MET A 674 -5.98 -28.09 -7.60
N VAL A 675 -6.81 -29.05 -7.21
CA VAL A 675 -6.89 -30.35 -7.88
C VAL A 675 -7.97 -30.30 -8.96
N VAL A 676 -7.56 -30.19 -10.22
CA VAL A 676 -8.45 -30.12 -11.38
C VAL A 676 -8.53 -31.49 -12.04
N GLY A 677 -9.74 -31.90 -12.41
CA GLY A 677 -9.98 -33.16 -13.12
C GLY A 677 -11.46 -33.47 -13.21
N VAL A 678 -11.80 -34.50 -13.99
CA VAL A 678 -13.19 -34.94 -14.21
C VAL A 678 -13.86 -35.42 -12.92
N GLU A 679 -15.19 -35.34 -12.87
CA GLU A 679 -15.97 -35.88 -11.75
C GLU A 679 -15.77 -37.40 -11.62
N GLY A 680 -15.79 -37.92 -10.39
CA GLY A 680 -15.52 -39.35 -10.13
C GLY A 680 -14.04 -39.76 -10.09
N GLY A 681 -13.08 -38.89 -10.47
CA GLY A 681 -11.64 -39.20 -10.48
C GLY A 681 -10.95 -39.32 -9.11
N GLY A 682 -11.67 -39.60 -8.02
CA GLY A 682 -11.07 -39.85 -6.70
C GLY A 682 -10.41 -38.64 -6.00
N LYS A 683 -10.54 -37.42 -6.54
CA LYS A 683 -9.85 -36.20 -6.06
C LYS A 683 -9.96 -35.99 -4.54
N ARG A 684 -11.18 -36.02 -3.98
CA ARG A 684 -11.42 -35.82 -2.54
C ARG A 684 -10.74 -36.91 -1.70
N SER A 685 -10.81 -38.15 -2.16
CA SER A 685 -10.24 -39.31 -1.49
C SER A 685 -8.71 -39.23 -1.47
N LEU A 686 -8.07 -38.85 -2.58
CA LEU A 686 -6.62 -38.64 -2.65
C LEU A 686 -6.14 -37.50 -1.74
N VAL A 687 -6.87 -36.38 -1.69
CA VAL A 687 -6.51 -35.28 -0.79
C VAL A 687 -6.61 -35.69 0.68
N ARG A 688 -7.63 -36.48 1.05
CA ARG A 688 -7.76 -37.03 2.41
C ARG A 688 -6.61 -37.96 2.77
N LEU A 689 -6.26 -38.87 1.87
CA LEU A 689 -5.14 -39.79 2.07
C LEU A 689 -3.81 -39.04 2.17
N ALA A 690 -3.57 -38.05 1.30
CA ALA A 690 -2.36 -37.20 1.37
C ALA A 690 -2.29 -36.39 2.66
N SER A 691 -3.42 -35.85 3.13
CA SER A 691 -3.49 -35.10 4.39
C SER A 691 -3.19 -35.99 5.58
N PHE A 692 -3.71 -37.22 5.58
CA PHE A 692 -3.41 -38.22 6.60
C PHE A 692 -1.92 -38.59 6.61
N ALA A 693 -1.33 -38.88 5.45
CA ALA A 693 0.09 -39.15 5.31
C ALA A 693 0.95 -37.99 5.85
N ALA A 694 0.52 -36.74 5.63
CA ALA A 694 1.19 -35.55 6.14
C ALA A 694 1.00 -35.31 7.66
N GLY A 695 0.13 -36.09 8.32
CA GLY A 695 -0.22 -35.92 9.73
C GLY A 695 -1.19 -34.75 9.99
N TYR A 696 -1.97 -34.36 8.98
CA TYR A 696 -2.89 -33.23 9.06
C TYR A 696 -4.35 -33.67 9.17
N GLN A 697 -5.11 -32.99 10.04
CA GLN A 697 -6.56 -33.18 10.10
C GLN A 697 -7.23 -32.51 8.89
N VAL A 698 -8.23 -33.15 8.30
CA VAL A 698 -9.02 -32.53 7.22
C VAL A 698 -10.25 -31.84 7.82
N PHE A 699 -10.40 -30.55 7.52
CA PHE A 699 -11.61 -29.79 7.82
C PHE A 699 -12.37 -29.50 6.53
N THR A 700 -13.67 -29.81 6.50
CA THR A 700 -14.57 -29.58 5.37
C THR A 700 -15.85 -28.95 5.85
N ILE A 701 -16.40 -28.01 5.09
CA ILE A 701 -17.71 -27.41 5.39
C ILE A 701 -18.82 -28.37 4.96
N GLN A 702 -19.81 -28.55 5.83
CA GLN A 702 -21.01 -29.32 5.52
C GLN A 702 -22.15 -28.36 5.25
N LEU A 703 -22.53 -28.22 3.98
CA LEU A 703 -23.67 -27.40 3.62
C LEU A 703 -24.98 -28.05 4.10
N SER A 704 -25.72 -27.32 4.94
CA SER A 704 -27.09 -27.66 5.34
C SER A 704 -28.11 -26.76 4.64
N ARG A 705 -29.38 -27.19 4.60
CA ARG A 705 -30.46 -26.33 4.09
C ARG A 705 -30.56 -25.07 4.96
N GLY A 706 -30.41 -23.89 4.35
CA GLY A 706 -30.38 -22.61 5.07
C GLY A 706 -29.00 -22.17 5.55
N TYR A 707 -27.92 -22.79 5.07
CA TYR A 707 -26.55 -22.34 5.33
C TYR A 707 -26.36 -20.90 4.86
N ASN A 708 -25.90 -20.02 5.75
CA ASN A 708 -25.72 -18.60 5.51
C ASN A 708 -24.35 -18.12 6.03
N GLU A 709 -24.07 -16.83 5.90
CA GLU A 709 -22.80 -16.22 6.34
C GLU A 709 -22.54 -16.44 7.85
N ALA A 710 -23.58 -16.43 8.69
CA ALA A 710 -23.44 -16.66 10.13
C ALA A 710 -23.00 -18.11 10.43
N SER A 711 -23.59 -19.10 9.76
CA SER A 711 -23.16 -20.50 9.87
C SER A 711 -21.70 -20.67 9.43
N PHE A 712 -21.32 -20.03 8.32
CA PHE A 712 -19.93 -20.05 7.84
C PHE A 712 -18.94 -19.43 8.84
N LYS A 713 -19.31 -18.31 9.46
CA LYS A 713 -18.50 -17.68 10.52
C LYS A 713 -18.31 -18.59 11.73
N GLU A 714 -19.31 -19.36 12.13
CA GLU A 714 -19.19 -20.34 13.21
C GLU A 714 -18.30 -21.55 12.82
N ASP A 715 -18.39 -22.02 11.57
CA ASP A 715 -17.48 -23.05 11.05
C ASP A 715 -16.03 -22.55 11.01
N LEU A 716 -15.80 -21.31 10.54
CA LEU A 716 -14.47 -20.68 10.57
C LEU A 716 -13.95 -20.50 11.99
N LYS A 717 -14.80 -20.12 12.95
CA LYS A 717 -14.42 -20.02 14.36
C LYS A 717 -14.00 -21.39 14.92
N SER A 718 -14.71 -22.45 14.56
CA SER A 718 -14.33 -23.83 14.91
C SER A 718 -12.97 -24.20 14.32
N LEU A 719 -12.73 -23.87 13.04
CA LEU A 719 -11.45 -24.04 12.38
C LEU A 719 -10.33 -23.24 13.08
N TYR A 720 -10.56 -21.97 13.40
CA TYR A 720 -9.57 -21.14 14.09
C TYR A 720 -9.28 -21.61 15.51
N ASN A 721 -10.24 -22.21 16.21
CA ASN A 721 -9.99 -22.85 17.50
C ASN A 721 -9.09 -24.10 17.37
N LEU A 722 -9.28 -24.92 16.32
CA LEU A 722 -8.40 -26.05 16.02
C LEU A 722 -6.97 -25.57 15.74
N LEU A 723 -6.83 -24.53 14.92
CA LEU A 723 -5.53 -23.99 14.51
C LEU A 723 -4.80 -23.22 15.62
N GLY A 724 -5.49 -22.28 16.27
CA GLY A 724 -4.87 -21.32 17.18
C GLY A 724 -4.82 -21.76 18.64
N VAL A 725 -5.85 -22.48 19.12
CA VAL A 725 -5.92 -22.90 20.53
C VAL A 725 -5.35 -24.31 20.72
N LYS A 726 -5.75 -25.24 19.84
CA LYS A 726 -5.27 -26.63 19.92
C LYS A 726 -3.95 -26.88 19.19
N ASN A 727 -3.47 -25.89 18.43
CA ASN A 727 -2.25 -25.97 17.61
C ASN A 727 -2.22 -27.22 16.71
N GLN A 728 -3.37 -27.58 16.14
CA GLN A 728 -3.54 -28.79 15.35
C GLN A 728 -3.34 -28.48 13.86
N ALA A 729 -2.36 -29.13 13.23
CA ALA A 729 -2.11 -28.97 11.81
C ALA A 729 -3.31 -29.48 10.99
N THR A 730 -3.91 -28.58 10.21
CA THR A 730 -5.21 -28.83 9.56
C THR A 730 -5.17 -28.40 8.10
N VAL A 731 -5.76 -29.22 7.22
CA VAL A 731 -6.01 -28.93 5.81
C VAL A 731 -7.46 -28.52 5.64
N PHE A 732 -7.68 -27.30 5.16
CA PHE A 732 -9.01 -26.85 4.76
C PHE A 732 -9.32 -27.32 3.34
N LEU A 733 -10.23 -28.28 3.23
CA LEU A 733 -10.69 -28.84 1.96
C LEU A 733 -12.08 -28.29 1.65
N PHE A 734 -12.20 -27.64 0.50
CA PHE A 734 -13.49 -27.22 -0.06
C PHE A 734 -13.55 -27.53 -1.56
N THR A 735 -14.75 -27.54 -2.11
CA THR A 735 -15.02 -27.83 -3.52
C THR A 735 -15.92 -26.77 -4.14
N ALA A 736 -15.98 -26.75 -5.48
CA ALA A 736 -16.83 -25.79 -6.20
C ALA A 736 -18.31 -25.87 -5.80
N ALA A 737 -18.81 -27.07 -5.43
CA ALA A 737 -20.19 -27.24 -4.96
C ALA A 737 -20.47 -26.58 -3.60
N GLU A 738 -19.43 -26.25 -2.83
CA GLU A 738 -19.56 -25.60 -1.52
C GLU A 738 -19.51 -24.06 -1.61
N ILE A 739 -19.29 -23.51 -2.81
CA ILE A 739 -19.26 -22.06 -3.06
C ILE A 739 -20.67 -21.60 -3.43
N VAL A 740 -21.38 -21.02 -2.46
CA VAL A 740 -22.80 -20.60 -2.62
C VAL A 740 -22.92 -19.14 -3.07
N GLU A 741 -22.05 -18.25 -2.59
CA GLU A 741 -22.02 -16.83 -2.95
C GLU A 741 -20.58 -16.38 -3.28
N GLU A 742 -20.38 -15.77 -4.45
CA GLU A 742 -19.15 -14.99 -4.72
C GLU A 742 -19.35 -13.57 -4.18
N GLU A 743 -18.58 -13.16 -3.18
CA GLU A 743 -18.50 -11.76 -2.75
C GLU A 743 -17.84 -10.91 -3.85
N ARG A 744 -18.62 -10.53 -4.88
CA ARG A 744 -18.23 -9.59 -5.94
C ARG A 744 -18.48 -8.13 -5.59
N LYS A 745 -18.77 -7.80 -4.33
CA LYS A 745 -19.40 -6.53 -3.96
C LYS A 745 -18.48 -5.36 -3.56
N THR A 746 -17.16 -5.43 -3.70
CA THR A 746 -16.31 -4.31 -3.23
C THR A 746 -15.25 -3.79 -4.20
N SER A 747 -15.13 -4.35 -5.41
CA SER A 747 -14.11 -3.88 -6.38
C SER A 747 -14.66 -2.97 -7.49
N LYS A 748 -15.97 -2.81 -7.62
CA LYS A 748 -16.58 -1.93 -8.64
C LYS A 748 -17.04 -0.57 -8.12
N ASP A 749 -17.23 -0.42 -6.81
CA ASP A 749 -17.73 0.82 -6.20
C ASP A 749 -16.59 1.74 -5.69
N ILE A 750 -15.33 1.42 -6.02
CA ILE A 750 -14.13 2.24 -5.73
C ILE A 750 -13.42 2.63 -7.05
N HIS A 751 -14.16 2.76 -8.15
CA HIS A 751 -13.65 3.36 -9.38
C HIS A 751 -14.22 4.75 -9.62
#